data_AF-A0A238ZLQ5-F1
#
_entry.id   AF-A0A238ZLQ5-F1
#
_cell.length_a   1.000
_cell.length_b   1.000
_cell.length_c   1.000
_cell.angle_alpha   90.00
_cell.angle_beta   90.00
_cell.angle_gamma   90.00
#
_symmetry.space_group_name_H-M   'P 1'
#
loop_
_entity.id
_entity.type
_entity.pdbx_description
1 polymer ?
#
loop_
_entity_poly.entity_id
_entity_poly.type
_entity_poly.pdbx_seq_one_letter_code
_entity_poly.pdbx_strand_id
1 'polypeptide(L)'
;MLNRLIKITSSLPFLMVLGFWVSYLLFGYFAVNPISQRLLPWIAENKLASRLTVERVSYDPLRLAVTVNNLKLTTADGDDLAGFERLHTDLELSGLFRFAWRLKDIQLDAPHVNFEVTSTGSNWADLIAKLNENPKEESSGDMARLLIDHIKIARGDIAYADHNRAETFRAALEPLDLELDGFSTLPEDLGDYAIMAKLPEQGGTLKWKGELGLNPIVSSGKVELDGLKLSSLLKVLPPDALPVRLDEGLLKAQLDYQFSMPQEQPQVTVSHMQLTLDSLAAVLLQSQDQAGKVGLQQLQVDLPTLEYKAAPQTQVQLAGLKLGMNGLSLEQAGKPLFELPEMALEDVSLDLMQRKIDIGSLKLADGHLYAERAKDGMVDWQQLHVATADSAGATSEDTQQEDVQAESEPSQPFDITLGQFNIAGFKADYADHAFKHLMKVAVNDINLSLKLAGPQDAIVLDDIHAEVGKVSVASALDNTPAATLGKLEVQGGKVELAESKATLAAIVLSGLDTRVLRDSKTINWASMLEPATAQSDNKAEPAPAQPQSSSWMLDLKRLALADAAIHFEDKSTPTPVKLDIQQAAVEVKDISLDQKKALPVSLAFKVKQGGAFSSQGKIVPETLNGDFKLKLNQLSLKPFAPYVNQAALLKLNDGAVNIAGNLDLKQGKQLSLQYNGGFSVNHLNIVEEEGGQPFLGWKSLSTDNLRLSLAPDQLRIGELRITEPNGKFIIYEDRSLNVTRILRDQGSAAAPADTAPAAKDGEAFAVAVNRIRIDKAQLEFADLSLTPQFGTNIHSLSGVVNGLSSKEDATAQVELDGKVDEYGSARIRGSLQPFKATDFTDLKLVFRNLEMNRLTPYSGKFAGRRIDSGKLSVDLEYKIKQRQLAGENKFVVNKLRLGEQVSSEDAVNLPLDLAIALLEDSNGVIDLDLPVSGSLDDPEFSYGKIVWKAIVNVLGKIVTSPFRALGNLLGIGADQLEALLFDPGSAELAPPEQEKLKAISEALAKRPALILAVAPVIDDKVDGSALQEQFVRNQVAAQMGIKLEPGDKPGPVDVHSRKARAALERLAKEQLTAEVLDTIKAEKEEDVRYNKLLEALNQHAKLEPSWLEALANARAEVVQKYLQETLALAPEKLQIKPLVQQSGSDGEVHMPLELGAGQQE
;
A
#
# COMPACT_ATOMS: atom_id res chain seq x y z
N MET A 1 117.03 -39.94 16.63
CA MET A 1 115.97 -39.70 15.63
C MET A 1 116.52 -39.23 14.28
N LEU A 2 117.56 -38.38 14.22
CA LEU A 2 118.13 -37.82 12.97
C LEU A 2 118.55 -38.87 11.91
N ASN A 3 119.23 -39.96 12.30
CA ASN A 3 119.65 -41.01 11.35
C ASN A 3 118.50 -41.88 10.80
N ARG A 4 117.34 -41.93 11.48
CA ARG A 4 116.17 -42.64 10.94
C ARG A 4 115.44 -41.80 9.89
N LEU A 5 115.49 -40.46 10.01
CA LEU A 5 114.95 -39.57 8.98
C LEU A 5 115.73 -39.68 7.66
N ILE A 6 117.08 -39.62 7.73
CA ILE A 6 117.94 -39.63 6.52
C ILE A 6 117.73 -40.91 5.68
N LYS A 7 117.49 -42.06 6.33
CA LYS A 7 117.32 -43.35 5.65
C LYS A 7 115.95 -43.49 4.97
N ILE A 8 114.93 -42.79 5.47
CA ILE A 8 113.59 -42.78 4.89
C ILE A 8 113.58 -41.86 3.67
N THR A 9 114.26 -40.70 3.75
CA THR A 9 114.31 -39.68 2.69
C THR A 9 115.14 -40.08 1.45
N SER A 10 115.92 -41.15 1.50
CA SER A 10 116.74 -41.64 0.37
C SER A 10 116.28 -42.97 -0.22
N SER A 11 115.11 -43.48 0.16
CA SER A 11 114.58 -44.74 -0.37
C SER A 11 113.95 -44.56 -1.76
N LEU A 12 114.10 -45.55 -2.65
CA LEU A 12 113.49 -45.56 -4.00
C LEU A 12 111.97 -45.26 -3.98
N PRO A 13 111.16 -45.86 -3.09
CA PRO A 13 109.75 -45.48 -2.97
C PRO A 13 109.54 -44.01 -2.55
N PHE A 14 110.39 -43.45 -1.68
CA PHE A 14 110.31 -42.03 -1.32
C PHE A 14 110.66 -41.11 -2.51
N LEU A 15 111.69 -41.43 -3.29
CA LEU A 15 112.03 -40.67 -4.51
C LEU A 15 110.98 -40.80 -5.62
N MET A 16 110.35 -41.97 -5.79
CA MET A 16 109.22 -42.14 -6.71
C MET A 16 108.02 -41.31 -6.26
N VAL A 17 107.63 -41.36 -4.98
CA VAL A 17 106.54 -40.54 -4.44
C VAL A 17 106.86 -39.05 -4.57
N LEU A 18 108.10 -38.62 -4.28
CA LEU A 18 108.54 -37.23 -4.45
C LEU A 18 108.53 -36.80 -5.93
N GLY A 19 108.98 -37.67 -6.84
CA GLY A 19 108.97 -37.42 -8.29
C GLY A 19 107.55 -37.33 -8.85
N PHE A 20 106.65 -38.23 -8.46
CA PHE A 20 105.22 -38.14 -8.77
C PHE A 20 104.61 -36.88 -8.19
N TRP A 21 104.95 -36.50 -6.96
CA TRP A 21 104.44 -35.30 -6.32
C TRP A 21 104.92 -34.02 -7.01
N VAL A 22 106.21 -33.91 -7.36
CA VAL A 22 106.75 -32.79 -8.15
C VAL A 22 106.16 -32.74 -9.56
N SER A 23 106.03 -33.90 -10.24
CA SER A 23 105.38 -33.99 -11.55
C SER A 23 103.91 -33.58 -11.50
N TYR A 24 103.21 -33.97 -10.44
CA TYR A 24 101.82 -33.60 -10.19
C TYR A 24 101.68 -32.08 -9.93
N LEU A 25 102.58 -31.49 -9.15
CA LEU A 25 102.62 -30.04 -8.95
C LEU A 25 102.91 -29.27 -10.25
N LEU A 26 103.92 -29.71 -11.02
CA LEU A 26 104.28 -29.08 -12.30
C LEU A 26 103.15 -29.24 -13.33
N PHE A 27 102.55 -30.41 -13.42
CA PHE A 27 101.40 -30.66 -14.29
C PHE A 27 100.22 -29.77 -13.90
N GLY A 28 99.89 -29.71 -12.61
CA GLY A 28 98.79 -28.91 -12.09
C GLY A 28 98.94 -27.41 -12.36
N TYR A 29 100.11 -26.83 -12.06
CA TYR A 29 100.33 -25.39 -12.23
C TYR A 29 100.59 -24.96 -13.68
N PHE A 30 101.21 -25.80 -14.53
CA PHE A 30 101.66 -25.40 -15.87
C PHE A 30 100.95 -26.10 -17.05
N ALA A 31 100.52 -27.36 -16.91
CA ALA A 31 99.94 -28.11 -18.03
C ALA A 31 98.42 -27.93 -18.15
N VAL A 32 97.71 -27.71 -17.04
CA VAL A 32 96.24 -27.62 -17.04
C VAL A 32 95.74 -26.50 -17.96
N ASN A 33 96.25 -25.27 -17.85
CA ASN A 33 95.79 -24.15 -18.68
C ASN A 33 95.92 -24.38 -20.21
N PRO A 34 97.12 -24.71 -20.76
CA PRO A 34 97.25 -24.93 -22.20
C PRO A 34 96.50 -26.18 -22.69
N ILE A 35 96.32 -27.21 -21.85
CA ILE A 35 95.47 -28.36 -22.20
C ILE A 35 94.02 -27.93 -22.30
N SER A 36 93.49 -27.21 -21.32
CA SER A 36 92.10 -26.74 -21.32
C SER A 36 91.78 -25.85 -22.51
N GLN A 37 92.69 -24.95 -22.91
CA GLN A 37 92.54 -24.10 -24.09
C GLN A 37 92.40 -24.88 -25.42
N ARG A 38 92.85 -26.14 -25.46
CA ARG A 38 92.73 -27.02 -26.65
C ARG A 38 91.62 -28.05 -26.50
N LEU A 39 91.42 -28.57 -25.29
CA LEU A 39 90.47 -29.63 -25.00
C LEU A 39 89.02 -29.12 -24.96
N LEU A 40 88.76 -27.96 -24.35
CA LEU A 40 87.40 -27.44 -24.21
C LEU A 40 86.74 -27.11 -25.56
N PRO A 41 87.41 -26.41 -26.52
CA PRO A 41 86.84 -26.25 -27.86
C PRO A 41 86.59 -27.58 -28.56
N TRP A 42 87.52 -28.54 -28.43
CA TRP A 42 87.38 -29.87 -29.02
C TRP A 42 86.18 -30.66 -28.47
N ILE A 43 85.93 -30.58 -27.16
CA ILE A 43 84.75 -31.21 -26.55
C ILE A 43 83.48 -30.55 -27.07
N ALA A 44 83.43 -29.22 -27.12
CA ALA A 44 82.23 -28.51 -27.54
C ALA A 44 81.84 -28.84 -28.99
N GLU A 45 82.80 -28.83 -29.91
CA GLU A 45 82.54 -29.11 -31.33
C GLU A 45 82.11 -30.58 -31.56
N ASN A 46 82.76 -31.53 -30.87
CA ASN A 46 82.56 -32.96 -31.14
C ASN A 46 81.48 -33.63 -30.28
N LYS A 47 81.17 -33.07 -29.11
CA LYS A 47 80.25 -33.66 -28.13
C LYS A 47 79.02 -32.81 -27.84
N LEU A 48 79.06 -31.49 -28.05
CA LEU A 48 77.98 -30.57 -27.67
C LEU A 48 77.38 -29.81 -28.86
N ALA A 49 77.86 -30.04 -30.08
CA ALA A 49 77.46 -29.30 -31.29
C ALA A 49 77.54 -27.76 -31.10
N SER A 50 78.51 -27.29 -30.32
CA SER A 50 78.63 -25.90 -29.86
C SER A 50 80.08 -25.42 -29.88
N ARG A 51 80.32 -24.12 -29.70
CA ARG A 51 81.68 -23.56 -29.52
C ARG A 51 81.89 -23.12 -28.08
N LEU A 52 82.99 -23.57 -27.49
CA LEU A 52 83.36 -23.23 -26.11
C LEU A 52 84.70 -22.51 -26.09
N THR A 53 84.73 -21.33 -25.50
CA THR A 53 85.94 -20.53 -25.29
C THR A 53 86.19 -20.32 -23.81
N VAL A 54 87.46 -20.28 -23.41
CA VAL A 54 87.89 -20.03 -22.03
C VAL A 54 89.13 -19.15 -22.05
N GLU A 55 89.23 -18.18 -21.14
CA GLU A 55 90.44 -17.35 -21.03
C GLU A 55 91.55 -18.10 -20.30
N ARG A 56 91.24 -18.58 -19.09
CA ARG A 56 92.23 -19.21 -18.20
C ARG A 56 91.60 -20.29 -17.33
N VAL A 57 92.27 -21.43 -17.24
CA VAL A 57 91.97 -22.50 -16.27
C VAL A 57 93.20 -22.74 -15.40
N SER A 58 93.09 -22.48 -14.10
CA SER A 58 94.14 -22.76 -13.12
C SER A 58 93.71 -23.86 -12.16
N TYR A 59 94.63 -24.77 -11.85
CA TYR A 59 94.45 -25.79 -10.82
C TYR A 59 95.51 -25.58 -9.73
N ASP A 60 95.07 -25.54 -8.48
CA ASP A 60 95.95 -25.57 -7.30
C ASP A 60 96.05 -27.01 -6.78
N PRO A 61 97.09 -27.77 -7.14
CA PRO A 61 97.25 -29.17 -6.73
C PRO A 61 97.45 -29.36 -5.21
N LEU A 62 97.73 -28.31 -4.42
CA LEU A 62 97.83 -28.43 -2.96
C LEU A 62 96.47 -28.36 -2.28
N ARG A 63 95.57 -27.52 -2.80
CA ARG A 63 94.20 -27.37 -2.31
C ARG A 63 93.21 -28.26 -3.06
N LEU A 64 93.64 -28.85 -4.17
CA LEU A 64 92.75 -29.50 -5.16
C LEU A 64 91.66 -28.56 -5.66
N ALA A 65 91.98 -27.27 -5.80
CA ALA A 65 91.04 -26.26 -6.21
C ALA A 65 91.18 -25.93 -7.72
N VAL A 66 90.08 -25.86 -8.45
CA VAL A 66 90.05 -25.44 -9.86
C VAL A 66 89.44 -24.05 -9.95
N THR A 67 90.02 -23.16 -10.75
CA THR A 67 89.43 -21.86 -11.10
C THR A 67 89.43 -21.69 -12.61
N VAL A 68 88.25 -21.43 -13.17
CA VAL A 68 88.00 -21.19 -14.59
C VAL A 68 87.54 -19.75 -14.75
N ASN A 69 88.22 -18.96 -15.58
CA ASN A 69 87.86 -17.56 -15.84
C ASN A 69 87.37 -17.37 -17.28
N ASN A 70 86.32 -16.57 -17.43
CA ASN A 70 85.71 -16.12 -18.68
C ASN A 70 85.44 -17.27 -19.66
N LEU A 71 84.53 -18.16 -19.26
CA LEU A 71 84.07 -19.24 -20.11
C LEU A 71 82.81 -18.80 -20.86
N LYS A 72 82.77 -19.01 -22.18
CA LYS A 72 81.62 -18.68 -23.03
C LYS A 72 81.30 -19.84 -23.96
N LEU A 73 80.04 -20.23 -23.99
CA LEU A 73 79.44 -21.24 -24.84
C LEU A 73 78.51 -20.55 -25.84
N THR A 74 78.76 -20.76 -27.13
CA THR A 74 77.92 -20.26 -28.22
C THR A 74 77.45 -21.41 -29.10
N THR A 75 76.42 -21.18 -29.90
CA THR A 75 76.05 -22.07 -31.01
C THR A 75 77.21 -22.19 -32.01
N ALA A 76 77.11 -23.15 -32.93
CA ALA A 76 78.06 -23.26 -34.04
C ALA A 76 78.10 -21.99 -34.92
N ASP A 77 76.98 -21.27 -34.98
CA ASP A 77 76.79 -20.03 -35.75
C ASP A 77 77.23 -18.76 -34.99
N GLY A 78 77.48 -18.86 -33.69
CA GLY A 78 78.07 -17.79 -32.86
C GLY A 78 77.08 -17.07 -31.93
N ASP A 79 75.84 -17.55 -31.83
CA ASP A 79 74.85 -17.02 -30.89
C ASP A 79 75.19 -17.45 -29.47
N ASP A 80 75.05 -16.53 -28.51
CA ASP A 80 75.37 -16.78 -27.12
C ASP A 80 74.38 -17.76 -26.47
N LEU A 81 74.88 -18.82 -25.84
CA LEU A 81 74.07 -19.82 -25.13
C LEU A 81 74.20 -19.62 -23.62
N ALA A 82 75.43 -19.75 -23.12
CA ALA A 82 75.72 -19.61 -21.70
C ALA A 82 77.18 -19.24 -21.45
N GLY A 83 77.48 -18.67 -20.29
CA GLY A 83 78.86 -18.43 -19.88
C GLY A 83 78.95 -17.98 -18.43
N PHE A 84 80.16 -17.66 -17.98
CA PHE A 84 80.42 -17.09 -16.67
C PHE A 84 81.75 -16.35 -16.59
N GLU A 85 81.86 -15.37 -15.68
CA GLU A 85 83.11 -14.65 -15.42
C GLU A 85 84.12 -15.52 -14.65
N ARG A 86 83.67 -16.23 -13.61
CA ARG A 86 84.55 -17.08 -12.78
C ARG A 86 83.80 -18.27 -12.20
N LEU A 87 84.37 -19.47 -12.33
CA LEU A 87 83.99 -20.65 -11.56
C LEU A 87 85.17 -21.05 -10.68
N HIS A 88 84.95 -21.20 -9.37
CA HIS A 88 85.91 -21.68 -8.39
C HIS A 88 85.35 -22.91 -7.69
N THR A 89 86.11 -24.01 -7.64
CA THR A 89 85.72 -25.24 -6.94
C THR A 89 86.86 -25.73 -6.06
N ASP A 90 86.58 -26.13 -4.83
CA ASP A 90 87.55 -26.63 -3.84
C ASP A 90 87.17 -28.06 -3.41
N LEU A 91 88.02 -29.06 -3.69
CA LEU A 91 87.77 -30.47 -3.37
C LEU A 91 88.54 -30.91 -2.12
N GLU A 92 87.84 -31.51 -1.15
CA GLU A 92 88.46 -31.96 0.10
C GLU A 92 88.61 -33.49 0.18
N LEU A 93 89.84 -33.97 0.39
CA LEU A 93 90.12 -35.43 0.48
C LEU A 93 89.59 -36.08 1.77
N SER A 94 89.18 -35.31 2.77
CA SER A 94 88.68 -35.86 4.05
C SER A 94 87.36 -36.63 3.88
N GLY A 95 86.58 -36.34 2.83
CA GLY A 95 85.35 -37.07 2.49
C GLY A 95 85.58 -38.56 2.18
N LEU A 96 86.79 -38.93 1.73
CA LEU A 96 87.13 -40.32 1.42
C LEU A 96 87.08 -41.22 2.66
N PHE A 97 87.28 -40.69 3.88
CA PHE A 97 87.10 -41.44 5.12
C PHE A 97 85.63 -41.78 5.43
N ARG A 98 84.70 -41.04 4.84
CA ARG A 98 83.24 -41.27 4.93
C ARG A 98 82.68 -41.98 3.68
N PHE A 99 83.53 -42.39 2.74
CA PHE A 99 83.14 -42.91 1.42
C PHE A 99 82.18 -41.96 0.67
N ALA A 100 82.47 -40.66 0.71
CA ALA A 100 81.71 -39.65 -0.02
C ALA A 100 82.65 -38.62 -0.68
N TRP A 101 82.28 -38.12 -1.85
CA TRP A 101 82.96 -36.98 -2.46
C TRP A 101 82.60 -35.72 -1.68
N ARG A 102 83.59 -34.95 -1.20
CA ARG A 102 83.34 -33.72 -0.45
C ARG A 102 83.92 -32.51 -1.18
N LEU A 103 83.08 -31.55 -1.54
CA LEU A 103 83.49 -30.26 -2.06
C LEU A 103 83.26 -29.21 -0.97
N LYS A 104 84.26 -28.37 -0.71
CA LYS A 104 84.17 -27.36 0.35
C LYS A 104 83.46 -26.10 -0.14
N ASP A 105 83.72 -25.69 -1.37
CA ASP A 105 83.22 -24.43 -1.89
C ASP A 105 83.07 -24.51 -3.42
N ILE A 106 81.93 -24.08 -3.94
CA ILE A 106 81.66 -23.90 -5.37
C ILE A 106 81.15 -22.48 -5.56
N GLN A 107 81.94 -21.60 -6.16
CA GLN A 107 81.54 -20.23 -6.45
C GLN A 107 81.47 -19.99 -7.96
N LEU A 108 80.34 -19.46 -8.42
CA LEU A 108 80.08 -19.11 -9.81
C LEU A 108 79.68 -17.64 -9.89
N ASP A 109 80.59 -16.81 -10.37
CA ASP A 109 80.38 -15.36 -10.52
C ASP A 109 79.90 -15.02 -11.93
N ALA A 110 78.84 -14.22 -11.99
CA ALA A 110 78.18 -13.73 -13.18
C ALA A 110 77.91 -14.79 -14.25
N PRO A 111 77.26 -15.93 -13.92
CA PRO A 111 76.83 -16.86 -14.95
C PRO A 111 75.66 -16.28 -15.74
N HIS A 112 75.74 -16.32 -17.06
CA HIS A 112 74.64 -15.88 -17.92
C HIS A 112 74.12 -17.05 -18.76
N VAL A 113 72.81 -17.10 -19.00
CA VAL A 113 72.15 -18.12 -19.82
C VAL A 113 71.09 -17.44 -20.70
N ASN A 114 71.13 -17.68 -22.02
CA ASN A 114 70.18 -17.11 -22.97
C ASN A 114 69.37 -18.22 -23.67
N PHE A 115 68.06 -18.16 -23.55
CA PHE A 115 67.11 -19.06 -24.18
C PHE A 115 66.26 -18.31 -25.21
N GLU A 116 66.45 -18.61 -26.49
CA GLU A 116 65.68 -18.03 -27.57
C GLU A 116 64.86 -19.11 -28.27
N VAL A 117 63.57 -18.85 -28.45
CA VAL A 117 62.63 -19.71 -29.18
C VAL A 117 62.15 -18.96 -30.43
N THR A 118 62.20 -19.63 -31.57
CA THR A 118 61.75 -19.13 -32.87
C THR A 118 60.79 -20.13 -33.50
N SER A 119 60.17 -19.78 -34.64
CA SER A 119 59.31 -20.71 -35.39
C SER A 119 60.03 -21.98 -35.86
N THR A 120 61.36 -21.97 -35.91
CA THR A 120 62.20 -23.11 -36.34
C THR A 120 62.74 -23.94 -35.18
N GLY A 121 62.54 -23.52 -33.93
CA GLY A 121 63.03 -24.21 -32.74
C GLY A 121 63.78 -23.29 -31.77
N SER A 122 64.41 -23.89 -30.75
CA SER A 122 65.20 -23.18 -29.74
C SER A 122 66.69 -23.13 -30.11
N ASN A 123 67.40 -22.06 -29.70
CA ASN A 123 68.87 -21.98 -29.81
C ASN A 123 69.62 -23.12 -29.08
N TRP A 124 69.00 -23.81 -28.12
CA TRP A 124 69.57 -24.97 -27.41
C TRP A 124 69.29 -26.33 -28.07
N ALA A 125 68.44 -26.38 -29.11
CA ALA A 125 67.91 -27.63 -29.65
C ALA A 125 69.02 -28.60 -30.11
N ASP A 126 70.02 -28.12 -30.84
CA ASP A 126 71.10 -28.94 -31.36
C ASP A 126 72.00 -29.50 -30.26
N LEU A 127 72.30 -28.68 -29.24
CA LEU A 127 73.08 -29.09 -28.07
C LEU A 127 72.33 -30.19 -27.29
N ILE A 128 71.04 -29.97 -26.99
CA ILE A 128 70.21 -30.93 -26.25
C ILE A 128 70.05 -32.23 -27.03
N ALA A 129 69.77 -32.14 -28.33
CA ALA A 129 69.66 -33.31 -29.21
C ALA A 129 70.96 -34.12 -29.18
N LYS A 130 72.12 -33.45 -29.25
CA LYS A 130 73.44 -34.10 -29.20
C LYS A 130 73.71 -34.80 -27.87
N LEU A 131 73.28 -34.21 -26.75
CA LEU A 131 73.40 -34.83 -25.43
C LEU A 131 72.54 -36.11 -25.30
N ASN A 132 71.40 -36.17 -26.00
CA ASN A 132 70.46 -37.29 -25.93
C ASN A 132 70.77 -38.47 -26.89
N GLU A 133 71.76 -38.35 -27.78
CA GLU A 133 72.07 -39.37 -28.80
C GLU A 133 72.57 -40.72 -28.24
N ASN A 134 72.92 -40.85 -26.94
CA ASN A 134 73.36 -42.11 -26.33
C ASN A 134 72.87 -42.29 -24.87
N PRO A 135 71.65 -42.82 -24.62
CA PRO A 135 71.11 -42.99 -23.26
C PRO A 135 71.44 -44.37 -22.64
N LYS A 136 72.60 -44.97 -22.93
CA LYS A 136 72.91 -46.33 -22.45
C LYS A 136 73.92 -46.36 -21.30
N GLU A 137 73.41 -46.92 -20.19
CA GLU A 137 74.07 -47.69 -19.11
C GLU A 137 74.00 -47.11 -17.68
N GLU A 138 73.45 -47.96 -16.80
CA GLU A 138 73.48 -48.01 -15.32
C GLU A 138 72.60 -47.04 -14.50
N SER A 139 71.36 -47.46 -14.21
CA SER A 139 70.66 -47.09 -12.98
C SER A 139 70.77 -48.23 -11.94
N SER A 140 71.94 -48.36 -11.30
CA SER A 140 71.99 -49.00 -9.99
C SER A 140 71.34 -48.06 -8.99
N GLY A 141 70.31 -48.53 -8.28
CA GLY A 141 69.47 -47.72 -7.37
C GLY A 141 70.13 -47.24 -6.08
N ASP A 142 71.36 -46.74 -6.13
CA ASP A 142 72.03 -46.12 -4.99
C ASP A 142 72.72 -44.82 -5.43
N MET A 143 72.29 -43.68 -4.86
CA MET A 143 72.80 -42.35 -5.22
C MET A 143 74.29 -42.23 -4.88
N ALA A 144 75.07 -41.59 -5.75
CA ALA A 144 76.45 -41.27 -5.45
C ALA A 144 76.53 -40.39 -4.19
N ARG A 145 77.30 -40.86 -3.19
CA ARG A 145 77.48 -40.16 -1.90
C ARG A 145 78.34 -38.91 -2.11
N LEU A 146 77.74 -37.73 -1.94
CA LEU A 146 78.28 -36.42 -2.26
C LEU A 146 77.91 -35.44 -1.14
N LEU A 147 78.88 -34.65 -0.67
CA LEU A 147 78.69 -33.52 0.24
C LEU A 147 79.28 -32.26 -0.40
N ILE A 148 78.55 -31.16 -0.39
CA ILE A 148 79.04 -29.84 -0.80
C ILE A 148 78.75 -28.86 0.33
N ASP A 149 79.79 -28.38 0.98
CA ASP A 149 79.65 -27.53 2.18
C ASP A 149 79.03 -26.16 1.83
N HIS A 150 79.38 -25.56 0.69
CA HIS A 150 78.86 -24.26 0.26
C HIS A 150 78.88 -24.12 -1.28
N ILE A 151 77.77 -23.64 -1.85
CA ILE A 151 77.60 -23.30 -3.27
C ILE A 151 77.10 -21.86 -3.33
N LYS A 152 77.75 -21.02 -4.13
CA LYS A 152 77.37 -19.63 -4.34
C LYS A 152 77.37 -19.26 -5.80
N ILE A 153 76.24 -18.79 -6.28
CA ILE A 153 76.06 -18.12 -7.56
C ILE A 153 75.82 -16.65 -7.26
N ALA A 154 76.67 -15.77 -7.78
CA ALA A 154 76.55 -14.33 -7.56
C ALA A 154 76.39 -13.60 -8.90
N ARG A 155 75.47 -12.62 -8.97
CA ARG A 155 75.23 -11.79 -10.16
C ARG A 155 74.88 -12.58 -11.44
N GLY A 156 74.16 -13.70 -11.33
CA GLY A 156 73.79 -14.50 -12.50
C GLY A 156 72.66 -13.87 -13.32
N ASP A 157 72.62 -14.13 -14.62
CA ASP A 157 71.62 -13.58 -15.53
C ASP A 157 70.96 -14.71 -16.34
N ILE A 158 69.64 -14.74 -16.37
CA ILE A 158 68.90 -15.67 -17.25
C ILE A 158 68.00 -14.84 -18.14
N ALA A 159 68.18 -14.92 -19.45
CA ALA A 159 67.34 -14.27 -20.45
C ALA A 159 66.53 -15.32 -21.24
N TYR A 160 65.26 -15.02 -21.47
CA TYR A 160 64.34 -15.81 -22.27
C TYR A 160 63.60 -14.91 -23.27
N ALA A 161 63.62 -15.29 -24.54
CA ALA A 161 62.87 -14.61 -25.59
C ALA A 161 62.13 -15.61 -26.49
N ASP A 162 60.81 -15.49 -26.58
CA ASP A 162 59.97 -16.27 -27.48
C ASP A 162 59.47 -15.41 -28.65
N HIS A 163 60.07 -15.63 -29.81
CA HIS A 163 59.73 -14.98 -31.08
C HIS A 163 58.66 -15.75 -31.87
N ASN A 164 58.21 -16.92 -31.40
CA ASN A 164 57.20 -17.73 -32.06
C ASN A 164 55.75 -17.25 -31.81
N ARG A 165 55.58 -16.02 -31.31
CA ARG A 165 54.30 -15.40 -30.95
C ARG A 165 54.04 -14.14 -31.75
N ALA A 166 52.78 -13.72 -31.81
CA ALA A 166 52.36 -12.49 -32.50
C ALA A 166 53.07 -11.24 -31.95
N GLU A 167 53.28 -11.18 -30.63
CA GLU A 167 54.20 -10.24 -29.97
C GLU A 167 55.30 -11.04 -29.26
N THR A 168 56.56 -10.64 -29.43
CA THR A 168 57.69 -11.31 -28.77
C THR A 168 57.57 -11.22 -27.25
N PHE A 169 57.57 -12.37 -26.57
CA PHE A 169 57.56 -12.42 -25.12
C PHE A 169 59.00 -12.50 -24.59
N ARG A 170 59.39 -11.55 -23.74
CA ARG A 170 60.71 -11.52 -23.10
C ARG A 170 60.57 -11.68 -21.60
N ALA A 171 61.42 -12.50 -20.98
CA ALA A 171 61.54 -12.62 -19.54
C ALA A 171 63.02 -12.68 -19.18
N ALA A 172 63.39 -12.07 -18.05
CA ALA A 172 64.76 -12.12 -17.56
C ALA A 172 64.79 -12.21 -16.03
N LEU A 173 65.86 -12.80 -15.50
CA LEU A 173 66.24 -12.80 -14.08
C LEU A 173 67.62 -12.16 -13.98
N GLU A 174 67.70 -10.91 -13.52
CA GLU A 174 68.95 -10.11 -13.48
C GLU A 174 68.96 -9.14 -12.29
N PRO A 175 69.89 -9.26 -11.30
CA PRO A 175 70.73 -10.43 -11.06
C PRO A 175 69.97 -11.56 -10.35
N LEU A 176 70.46 -12.79 -10.51
CA LEU A 176 70.12 -14.03 -9.81
C LEU A 176 71.28 -14.39 -8.88
N ASP A 177 71.05 -14.26 -7.58
CA ASP A 177 71.95 -14.73 -6.54
C ASP A 177 71.37 -16.02 -5.94
N LEU A 178 72.19 -17.07 -5.83
CA LEU A 178 71.85 -18.33 -5.16
C LEU A 178 72.97 -18.69 -4.20
N GLU A 179 72.63 -18.99 -2.95
CA GLU A 179 73.55 -19.49 -1.93
C GLU A 179 72.95 -20.77 -1.37
N LEU A 180 73.75 -21.84 -1.28
CA LEU A 180 73.32 -23.13 -0.76
C LEU A 180 74.43 -23.69 0.15
N ASP A 181 74.10 -23.88 1.42
CA ASP A 181 74.99 -24.40 2.46
C ASP A 181 74.62 -25.84 2.81
N GLY A 182 75.60 -26.74 2.86
CA GLY A 182 75.41 -28.11 3.37
C GLY A 182 74.64 -29.06 2.47
N PHE A 183 74.80 -28.99 1.14
CA PHE A 183 74.24 -29.97 0.20
C PHE A 183 74.76 -31.39 0.51
N SER A 184 73.86 -32.37 0.68
CA SER A 184 74.27 -33.76 0.96
C SER A 184 73.32 -34.75 0.30
N THR A 185 73.87 -35.86 -0.22
CA THR A 185 73.10 -37.04 -0.66
C THR A 185 73.03 -38.13 0.41
N LEU A 186 73.55 -37.87 1.62
CA LEU A 186 73.47 -38.80 2.75
C LEU A 186 72.06 -38.81 3.38
N PRO A 187 71.66 -39.93 4.01
CA PRO A 187 70.40 -39.99 4.74
C PRO A 187 70.32 -38.95 5.86
N GLU A 188 69.17 -38.27 5.98
CA GLU A 188 68.83 -37.30 7.06
C GLU A 188 69.62 -35.98 7.09
N ASP A 189 70.54 -35.73 6.15
CA ASP A 189 71.21 -34.44 6.03
C ASP A 189 70.31 -33.43 5.29
N LEU A 190 70.22 -32.21 5.82
CA LEU A 190 69.49 -31.07 5.23
C LEU A 190 70.46 -29.93 4.94
N GLY A 191 70.36 -29.34 3.75
CA GLY A 191 71.11 -28.15 3.36
C GLY A 191 70.21 -26.93 3.25
N ASP A 192 70.69 -25.77 3.68
CA ASP A 192 70.02 -24.49 3.56
C ASP A 192 70.23 -23.92 2.16
N TYR A 193 69.23 -23.28 1.57
CA TYR A 193 69.38 -22.52 0.33
C TYR A 193 68.65 -21.16 0.41
N ALA A 194 69.18 -20.16 -0.30
CA ALA A 194 68.61 -18.84 -0.48
C ALA A 194 68.80 -18.37 -1.93
N ILE A 195 67.72 -17.96 -2.58
CA ILE A 195 67.68 -17.47 -3.96
C ILE A 195 67.06 -16.08 -3.95
N MET A 196 67.71 -15.12 -4.59
CA MET A 196 67.23 -13.76 -4.77
C MET A 196 67.35 -13.38 -6.25
N ALA A 197 66.25 -12.93 -6.86
CA ALA A 197 66.23 -12.51 -8.26
C ALA A 197 65.36 -11.27 -8.49
N LYS A 198 65.67 -10.48 -9.53
CA LYS A 198 64.79 -9.42 -10.03
C LYS A 198 64.30 -9.73 -11.44
N LEU A 199 63.06 -9.36 -11.75
CA LEU A 199 62.45 -9.55 -13.05
C LEU A 199 62.30 -8.19 -13.76
N PRO A 200 63.25 -7.74 -14.58
CA PRO A 200 63.21 -6.40 -15.18
C PRO A 200 62.07 -6.22 -16.20
N GLU A 201 61.76 -7.26 -16.99
CA GLU A 201 60.73 -7.20 -18.05
C GLU A 201 59.30 -7.23 -17.47
N GLN A 202 59.06 -8.11 -16.49
CA GLN A 202 57.76 -8.26 -15.82
C GLN A 202 57.60 -7.33 -14.61
N GLY A 203 58.68 -6.74 -14.10
CA GLY A 203 58.72 -6.06 -12.81
C GLY A 203 58.76 -7.02 -11.62
N GLY A 204 59.32 -6.56 -10.50
CA GLY A 204 59.25 -7.26 -9.22
C GLY A 204 60.52 -8.00 -8.79
N THR A 205 60.47 -8.57 -7.59
CA THR A 205 61.58 -9.30 -6.96
C THR A 205 61.11 -10.64 -6.41
N LEU A 206 61.91 -11.68 -6.61
CA LEU A 206 61.73 -13.02 -6.05
C LEU A 206 62.75 -13.25 -4.92
N LYS A 207 62.27 -13.71 -3.77
CA LYS A 207 63.10 -14.23 -2.68
C LYS A 207 62.60 -15.62 -2.32
N TRP A 208 63.49 -16.60 -2.28
CA TRP A 208 63.13 -17.97 -1.99
C TRP A 208 64.19 -18.59 -1.09
N LYS A 209 63.83 -18.98 0.14
CA LYS A 209 64.75 -19.57 1.11
C LYS A 209 64.19 -20.83 1.72
N GLY A 210 65.02 -21.79 2.09
CA GLY A 210 64.55 -23.03 2.70
C GLY A 210 65.62 -24.07 2.96
N GLU A 211 65.18 -25.28 3.26
CA GLU A 211 65.99 -26.47 3.48
C GLU A 211 65.67 -27.54 2.43
N LEU A 212 66.67 -28.27 1.95
CA LEU A 212 66.57 -29.35 0.96
C LEU A 212 67.29 -30.60 1.47
N GLY A 213 66.65 -31.76 1.36
CA GLY A 213 67.23 -33.08 1.55
C GLY A 213 66.96 -33.98 0.35
N LEU A 214 67.92 -34.84 -0.02
CA LEU A 214 67.80 -35.73 -1.18
C LEU A 214 67.51 -37.19 -0.81
N ASN A 215 67.72 -37.58 0.46
CA ASN A 215 67.50 -38.94 0.93
C ASN A 215 66.90 -38.97 2.36
N PRO A 216 65.57 -39.02 2.54
CA PRO A 216 64.54 -38.95 1.50
C PRO A 216 64.47 -37.57 0.84
N ILE A 217 63.84 -37.48 -0.34
CA ILE A 217 63.62 -36.20 -1.02
C ILE A 217 62.60 -35.40 -0.20
N VAL A 218 63.08 -34.33 0.44
CA VAL A 218 62.28 -33.38 1.22
C VAL A 218 62.74 -31.97 0.89
N SER A 219 61.81 -31.03 0.86
CA SER A 219 62.13 -29.62 0.69
C SER A 219 61.13 -28.79 1.48
N SER A 220 61.61 -27.84 2.28
CA SER A 220 60.74 -26.88 2.95
C SER A 220 61.27 -25.47 2.75
N GLY A 221 60.41 -24.47 2.69
CA GLY A 221 60.88 -23.11 2.49
C GLY A 221 59.78 -22.07 2.36
N LYS A 222 60.21 -20.82 2.28
CA LYS A 222 59.38 -19.63 2.09
C LYS A 222 59.69 -18.98 0.75
N VAL A 223 58.65 -18.69 -0.03
CA VAL A 223 58.70 -17.97 -1.29
C VAL A 223 58.00 -16.62 -1.13
N GLU A 224 58.67 -15.54 -1.55
CA GLU A 224 58.13 -14.18 -1.59
C GLU A 224 58.36 -13.59 -2.98
N LEU A 225 57.29 -13.08 -3.58
CA LEU A 225 57.26 -12.38 -4.86
C LEU A 225 56.58 -11.03 -4.63
N ASP A 226 57.24 -9.94 -4.99
CA ASP A 226 56.72 -8.57 -4.78
C ASP A 226 56.80 -7.74 -6.07
N GLY A 227 55.68 -7.12 -6.46
CA GLY A 227 55.63 -6.10 -7.51
C GLY A 227 55.58 -6.63 -8.96
N LEU A 228 55.08 -7.84 -9.17
CA LEU A 228 55.01 -8.45 -10.51
C LEU A 228 53.85 -7.87 -11.33
N LYS A 229 54.11 -7.34 -12.54
CA LYS A 229 53.04 -6.77 -13.38
C LYS A 229 52.22 -7.86 -14.04
N LEU A 230 50.96 -7.98 -13.66
CA LEU A 230 50.06 -9.01 -14.18
C LEU A 230 49.80 -8.83 -15.69
N SER A 231 49.72 -7.59 -16.17
CA SER A 231 49.56 -7.28 -17.61
C SER A 231 50.73 -7.77 -18.46
N SER A 232 51.96 -7.84 -17.92
CA SER A 232 53.11 -8.42 -18.62
C SER A 232 53.07 -9.95 -18.64
N LEU A 233 52.61 -10.58 -17.55
CA LEU A 233 52.49 -12.05 -17.48
C LEU A 233 51.43 -12.59 -18.44
N LEU A 234 50.26 -11.95 -18.50
CA LEU A 234 49.14 -12.45 -19.31
C LEU A 234 49.37 -12.34 -20.81
N LYS A 235 50.42 -11.66 -21.28
CA LYS A 235 50.86 -11.71 -22.69
C LYS A 235 51.23 -13.11 -23.16
N VAL A 236 51.42 -14.06 -22.24
CA VAL A 236 51.62 -15.47 -22.57
C VAL A 236 50.36 -16.14 -23.11
N LEU A 237 49.18 -15.62 -22.77
CA LEU A 237 47.90 -16.17 -23.19
C LEU A 237 47.50 -15.66 -24.58
N PRO A 238 46.78 -16.46 -25.39
CA PRO A 238 46.16 -15.98 -26.62
C PRO A 238 45.25 -14.76 -26.36
N PRO A 239 45.15 -13.79 -27.29
CA PRO A 239 44.30 -12.59 -27.13
C PRO A 239 42.83 -12.90 -26.82
N ASP A 240 42.32 -14.04 -27.31
CA ASP A 240 40.92 -14.45 -27.15
C ASP A 240 40.67 -15.27 -25.87
N ALA A 241 41.70 -15.52 -25.05
CA ALA A 241 41.58 -16.38 -23.87
C ALA A 241 40.82 -15.71 -22.71
N LEU A 242 40.76 -14.37 -22.69
CA LEU A 242 40.08 -13.60 -21.67
C LEU A 242 39.13 -12.58 -22.32
N PRO A 243 37.92 -12.36 -21.76
CA PRO A 243 36.98 -11.35 -22.25
C PRO A 243 37.41 -9.91 -21.92
N VAL A 244 38.54 -9.75 -21.22
CA VAL A 244 39.09 -8.48 -20.75
C VAL A 244 40.56 -8.36 -21.16
N ARG A 245 40.97 -7.13 -21.46
CA ARG A 245 42.39 -6.77 -21.61
C ARG A 245 42.84 -6.02 -20.37
N LEU A 246 43.85 -6.56 -19.67
CA LEU A 246 44.44 -5.88 -18.52
C LEU A 246 45.41 -4.78 -18.97
N ASP A 247 45.21 -3.57 -18.45
CA ASP A 247 46.12 -2.45 -18.65
C ASP A 247 47.10 -2.34 -17.46
N GLU A 248 46.60 -2.50 -16.23
CA GLU A 248 47.37 -2.38 -14.98
C GLU A 248 47.08 -3.53 -14.01
N GLY A 249 47.96 -3.72 -13.02
CA GLY A 249 47.81 -4.70 -11.94
C GLY A 249 49.16 -5.19 -11.40
N LEU A 250 49.38 -5.03 -10.10
CA LEU A 250 50.60 -5.47 -9.41
C LEU A 250 50.29 -6.66 -8.49
N LEU A 251 50.90 -7.81 -8.79
CA LEU A 251 50.80 -9.04 -8.02
C LEU A 251 51.93 -9.12 -6.98
N LYS A 252 51.55 -9.41 -5.74
CA LYS A 252 52.45 -9.90 -4.70
C LYS A 252 51.96 -11.26 -4.23
N ALA A 253 52.88 -12.17 -3.95
CA ALA A 253 52.57 -13.50 -3.46
C ALA A 253 53.60 -13.93 -2.42
N GLN A 254 53.13 -14.52 -1.34
CA GLN A 254 53.96 -15.14 -0.32
C GLN A 254 53.38 -16.50 0.04
N LEU A 255 54.21 -17.52 0.20
CA LEU A 255 53.78 -18.82 0.71
C LEU A 255 54.93 -19.55 1.42
N ASP A 256 54.57 -20.38 2.38
CA ASP A 256 55.45 -21.41 2.94
C ASP A 256 55.07 -22.76 2.30
N TYR A 257 56.04 -23.59 1.98
CA TYR A 257 55.79 -24.92 1.44
C TYR A 257 56.59 -25.99 2.16
N GLN A 258 56.02 -27.19 2.20
CA GLN A 258 56.67 -28.42 2.63
C GLN A 258 56.37 -29.49 1.59
N PHE A 259 57.43 -30.07 1.04
CA PHE A 259 57.41 -31.14 0.08
C PHE A 259 58.11 -32.36 0.66
N SER A 260 57.52 -33.53 0.47
CA SER A 260 58.18 -34.80 0.76
C SER A 260 57.76 -35.84 -0.26
N MET A 261 58.64 -36.81 -0.51
CA MET A 261 58.35 -37.94 -1.41
C MET A 261 58.52 -39.30 -0.70
N PRO A 262 57.71 -39.60 0.33
CA PRO A 262 57.74 -40.90 0.97
C PRO A 262 57.30 -42.00 -0.02
N GLN A 263 58.12 -43.06 -0.18
CA GLN A 263 57.80 -44.21 -1.04
C GLN A 263 57.39 -43.82 -2.49
N GLU A 264 58.09 -42.85 -3.09
CA GLU A 264 57.81 -42.34 -4.45
C GLU A 264 56.44 -41.65 -4.62
N GLN A 265 55.76 -41.31 -3.53
CA GLN A 265 54.48 -40.60 -3.55
C GLN A 265 54.69 -39.14 -3.12
N PRO A 266 54.47 -38.15 -4.00
CA PRO A 266 54.62 -36.74 -3.64
C PRO A 266 53.52 -36.30 -2.69
N GLN A 267 53.93 -35.64 -1.60
CA GLN A 267 53.08 -34.93 -0.67
C GLN A 267 53.54 -33.47 -0.61
N VAL A 268 52.59 -32.55 -0.80
CA VAL A 268 52.84 -31.10 -0.77
C VAL A 268 51.87 -30.49 0.24
N THR A 269 52.40 -29.72 1.18
CA THR A 269 51.61 -28.83 2.05
C THR A 269 52.06 -27.40 1.78
N VAL A 270 51.12 -26.54 1.42
CA VAL A 270 51.35 -25.09 1.32
C VAL A 270 50.67 -24.43 2.52
N SER A 271 51.37 -23.58 3.24
CA SER A 271 50.87 -22.87 4.43
C SER A 271 51.11 -21.37 4.33
N HIS A 272 50.28 -20.58 5.02
CA HIS A 272 50.38 -19.11 5.04
C HIS A 272 50.47 -18.47 3.64
N MET A 273 49.72 -19.00 2.67
CA MET A 273 49.71 -18.45 1.32
C MET A 273 48.91 -17.15 1.34
N GLN A 274 49.54 -16.05 0.96
CA GLN A 274 48.93 -14.73 0.82
C GLN A 274 49.21 -14.22 -0.59
N LEU A 275 48.15 -13.86 -1.31
CA LEU A 275 48.22 -13.26 -2.64
C LEU A 275 47.51 -11.92 -2.60
N THR A 276 48.18 -10.85 -3.02
CA THR A 276 47.58 -9.52 -3.16
C THR A 276 47.74 -9.02 -4.58
N LEU A 277 46.65 -8.52 -5.16
CA LEU A 277 46.62 -7.87 -6.46
C LEU A 277 46.16 -6.42 -6.26
N ASP A 278 47.05 -5.47 -6.50
CA ASP A 278 46.80 -4.04 -6.30
C ASP A 278 46.57 -3.33 -7.65
N SER A 279 45.65 -2.37 -7.67
CA SER A 279 45.39 -1.44 -8.79
C SER A 279 45.17 -2.12 -10.14
N LEU A 280 44.23 -3.06 -10.18
CA LEU A 280 43.84 -3.73 -11.41
C LEU A 280 42.93 -2.83 -12.24
N ALA A 281 43.26 -2.62 -13.51
CA ALA A 281 42.43 -1.92 -14.47
C ALA A 281 42.35 -2.72 -15.77
N ALA A 282 41.14 -2.89 -16.29
CA ALA A 282 40.88 -3.69 -17.47
C ALA A 282 39.84 -3.05 -18.39
N VAL A 283 39.95 -3.33 -19.69
CA VAL A 283 38.97 -2.95 -20.70
C VAL A 283 38.28 -4.19 -21.25
N LEU A 284 36.96 -4.15 -21.36
CA LEU A 284 36.15 -5.21 -21.98
C LEU A 284 36.37 -5.20 -23.50
N LEU A 285 36.83 -6.33 -24.05
CA LEU A 285 37.32 -6.43 -25.43
C LEU A 285 36.22 -6.42 -26.51
N GLN A 286 34.93 -6.42 -26.15
CA GLN A 286 33.82 -6.72 -27.07
C GLN A 286 32.69 -5.68 -27.12
N SER A 287 32.88 -4.48 -26.55
CA SER A 287 31.92 -3.38 -26.71
C SER A 287 32.28 -2.52 -27.94
N GLN A 288 31.46 -2.55 -29.00
CA GLN A 288 31.62 -1.64 -30.14
C GLN A 288 31.50 -0.17 -29.69
N ASP A 289 32.45 0.67 -30.13
CA ASP A 289 32.59 2.12 -29.91
C ASP A 289 32.63 2.66 -28.46
N GLN A 290 32.26 1.88 -27.45
CA GLN A 290 32.14 2.32 -26.05
C GLN A 290 32.84 1.34 -25.09
N ALA A 291 34.16 1.49 -24.91
CA ALA A 291 34.98 0.60 -24.08
C ALA A 291 34.48 0.55 -22.62
N GLY A 292 33.83 -0.55 -22.22
CA GLY A 292 33.50 -0.81 -20.82
C GLY A 292 34.79 -1.04 -20.03
N LYS A 293 34.89 -0.43 -18.85
CA LYS A 293 36.08 -0.50 -17.98
C LYS A 293 35.73 -1.21 -16.69
N VAL A 294 36.63 -2.09 -16.26
CA VAL A 294 36.57 -2.74 -14.95
C VAL A 294 37.78 -2.28 -14.15
N GLY A 295 37.52 -1.74 -12.96
CA GLY A 295 38.55 -1.32 -12.01
C GLY A 295 38.44 -2.13 -10.73
N LEU A 296 39.58 -2.40 -10.09
CA LEU A 296 39.65 -3.04 -8.79
C LEU A 296 40.85 -2.50 -8.01
N GLN A 297 40.61 -1.90 -6.83
CA GLN A 297 41.67 -1.29 -6.03
C GLN A 297 42.59 -2.35 -5.42
N GLN A 298 42.00 -3.40 -4.84
CA GLN A 298 42.76 -4.47 -4.22
C GLN A 298 41.97 -5.78 -4.17
N LEU A 299 42.63 -6.90 -4.45
CA LEU A 299 42.17 -8.26 -4.16
C LEU A 299 43.21 -8.94 -3.28
N GLN A 300 42.77 -9.47 -2.14
CA GLN A 300 43.59 -10.24 -1.21
C GLN A 300 43.01 -11.64 -1.05
N VAL A 301 43.88 -12.65 -1.17
CA VAL A 301 43.54 -14.05 -0.96
C VAL A 301 44.49 -14.59 0.11
N ASP A 302 43.95 -15.01 1.24
CA ASP A 302 44.69 -15.65 2.33
C ASP A 302 44.24 -17.12 2.44
N LEU A 303 45.17 -18.05 2.27
CA LEU A 303 44.94 -19.49 2.40
C LEU A 303 45.86 -20.06 3.49
N PRO A 304 45.30 -20.44 4.66
CA PRO A 304 46.08 -20.97 5.76
C PRO A 304 46.80 -22.26 5.43
N THR A 305 46.13 -23.19 4.75
CA THR A 305 46.69 -24.51 4.41
C THR A 305 46.04 -25.09 3.16
N LEU A 306 46.87 -25.65 2.27
CA LEU A 306 46.50 -26.48 1.12
C LEU A 306 47.30 -27.78 1.20
N GLU A 307 46.61 -28.91 1.28
CA GLU A 307 47.23 -30.24 1.27
C GLU A 307 46.98 -30.96 -0.04
N TYR A 308 48.04 -31.50 -0.63
CA TYR A 308 48.02 -32.40 -1.77
C TYR A 308 48.75 -33.71 -1.43
N LYS A 309 48.07 -34.84 -1.65
CA LYS A 309 48.65 -36.18 -1.49
C LYS A 309 48.37 -37.00 -2.74
N ALA A 310 49.42 -37.47 -3.41
CA ALA A 310 49.29 -38.35 -4.56
C ALA A 310 49.24 -39.82 -4.15
N ALA A 311 48.18 -40.52 -4.55
CA ALA A 311 47.98 -41.97 -4.49
C ALA A 311 47.85 -42.59 -3.07
N PRO A 312 47.09 -43.70 -2.92
CA PRO A 312 46.33 -44.43 -3.95
C PRO A 312 45.08 -43.71 -4.49
N GLN A 313 44.65 -42.59 -3.89
CA GLN A 313 43.70 -41.64 -4.47
C GLN A 313 44.19 -40.21 -4.25
N THR A 314 44.13 -39.36 -5.28
CA THR A 314 44.55 -37.96 -5.17
C THR A 314 43.64 -37.22 -4.20
N GLN A 315 44.20 -36.75 -3.09
CA GLN A 315 43.48 -35.92 -2.11
C GLN A 315 43.94 -34.48 -2.24
N VAL A 316 42.99 -33.58 -2.43
CA VAL A 316 43.20 -32.13 -2.33
C VAL A 316 42.21 -31.60 -1.30
N GLN A 317 42.76 -31.00 -0.25
CA GLN A 317 41.99 -30.36 0.81
C GLN A 317 42.50 -28.93 0.99
N LEU A 318 41.59 -27.97 0.99
CA LEU A 318 41.86 -26.60 1.40
C LEU A 318 40.88 -26.20 2.49
N ALA A 319 41.37 -25.47 3.50
CA ALA A 319 40.54 -25.04 4.62
C ALA A 319 40.89 -23.62 5.05
N GLY A 320 39.86 -22.83 5.37
CA GLY A 320 40.01 -21.48 5.91
C GLY A 320 40.43 -20.44 4.87
N LEU A 321 40.16 -20.65 3.58
CA LEU A 321 40.41 -19.65 2.55
C LEU A 321 39.57 -18.39 2.84
N LYS A 322 40.25 -17.25 2.86
CA LYS A 322 39.65 -15.92 2.95
C LYS A 322 39.96 -15.14 1.70
N LEU A 323 38.95 -14.48 1.13
CA LEU A 323 39.09 -13.60 -0.02
C LEU A 323 38.46 -12.25 0.32
N GLY A 324 39.28 -11.19 0.27
CA GLY A 324 38.84 -9.81 0.43
C GLY A 324 39.02 -9.05 -0.88
N MET A 325 38.01 -8.33 -1.32
CA MET A 325 38.04 -7.53 -2.53
C MET A 325 37.54 -6.11 -2.23
N ASN A 326 38.33 -5.10 -2.64
CA ASN A 326 38.03 -3.71 -2.36
C ASN A 326 37.96 -2.86 -3.64
N GLY A 327 36.95 -2.00 -3.71
CA GLY A 327 36.79 -0.98 -4.74
C GLY A 327 36.64 -1.54 -6.15
N LEU A 328 35.76 -2.53 -6.34
CA LEU A 328 35.37 -3.00 -7.66
C LEU A 328 34.45 -1.95 -8.31
N SER A 329 34.76 -1.56 -9.55
CA SER A 329 33.95 -0.61 -10.32
C SER A 329 33.77 -1.12 -11.74
N LEU A 330 32.55 -1.00 -12.26
CA LEU A 330 32.19 -1.28 -13.64
C LEU A 330 31.62 0.01 -14.25
N GLU A 331 32.26 0.48 -15.32
CA GLU A 331 31.84 1.66 -16.06
C GLU A 331 31.61 1.31 -17.53
N GLN A 332 30.65 1.99 -18.15
CA GLN A 332 30.44 1.97 -19.59
C GLN A 332 30.27 3.41 -20.08
N ALA A 333 30.96 3.77 -21.17
CA ALA A 333 30.88 5.13 -21.72
C ALA A 333 31.26 6.27 -20.74
N GLY A 334 32.05 5.97 -19.70
CA GLY A 334 32.36 6.91 -18.62
C GLY A 334 31.23 7.14 -17.61
N LYS A 335 30.16 6.33 -17.65
CA LYS A 335 29.12 6.27 -16.62
C LYS A 335 29.32 5.02 -15.75
N PRO A 336 29.18 5.11 -14.41
CA PRO A 336 29.18 3.94 -13.55
C PRO A 336 27.92 3.10 -13.78
N LEU A 337 28.09 1.78 -13.84
CA LEU A 337 27.00 0.80 -13.83
C LEU A 337 26.92 0.11 -12.46
N PHE A 338 28.07 -0.24 -11.90
CA PHE A 338 28.15 -0.91 -10.60
C PHE A 338 29.42 -0.54 -9.84
N GLU A 339 29.27 -0.26 -8.56
CA GLU A 339 30.37 -0.03 -7.63
C GLU A 339 30.20 -0.96 -6.43
N LEU A 340 31.26 -1.63 -6.01
CA LEU A 340 31.29 -2.49 -4.84
C LEU A 340 32.55 -2.19 -4.01
N PRO A 341 32.42 -1.36 -2.96
CA PRO A 341 33.52 -0.96 -2.10
C PRO A 341 34.19 -2.12 -1.36
N GLU A 342 33.41 -3.07 -0.86
CA GLU A 342 33.90 -4.17 -0.03
C GLU A 342 33.15 -5.48 -0.36
N MET A 343 33.92 -6.54 -0.60
CA MET A 343 33.45 -7.93 -0.58
C MET A 343 34.40 -8.77 0.26
N ALA A 344 33.85 -9.58 1.15
CA ALA A 344 34.59 -10.51 1.98
C ALA A 344 33.95 -11.90 1.90
N LEU A 345 34.76 -12.90 1.61
CA LEU A 345 34.42 -14.31 1.60
C LEU A 345 35.30 -14.98 2.64
N GLU A 346 34.71 -15.60 3.65
CA GLU A 346 35.43 -16.16 4.80
C GLU A 346 35.14 -17.66 5.00
N ASP A 347 36.16 -18.34 5.54
CA ASP A 347 36.12 -19.75 5.94
C ASP A 347 35.67 -20.70 4.82
N VAL A 348 36.22 -20.52 3.61
CA VAL A 348 35.97 -21.44 2.49
C VAL A 348 36.82 -22.70 2.65
N SER A 349 36.19 -23.85 2.49
CA SER A 349 36.85 -25.15 2.45
C SER A 349 36.34 -25.99 1.28
N LEU A 350 37.25 -26.78 0.70
CA LEU A 350 36.99 -27.69 -0.42
C LEU A 350 37.58 -29.05 -0.07
N ASP A 351 36.74 -30.08 -0.12
CA ASP A 351 37.18 -31.47 -0.10
C ASP A 351 36.79 -32.09 -1.46
N LEU A 352 37.79 -32.31 -2.32
CA LEU A 352 37.55 -32.90 -3.64
C LEU A 352 37.10 -34.36 -3.57
N MET A 353 37.47 -35.11 -2.53
CA MET A 353 37.08 -36.51 -2.37
C MET A 353 35.61 -36.61 -1.98
N GLN A 354 35.14 -35.72 -1.11
CA GLN A 354 33.73 -35.62 -0.72
C GLN A 354 32.90 -34.80 -1.71
N ARG A 355 33.54 -34.12 -2.67
CA ARG A 355 32.91 -33.16 -3.58
C ARG A 355 32.09 -32.11 -2.83
N LYS A 356 32.67 -31.62 -1.73
CA LYS A 356 32.00 -30.69 -0.81
C LYS A 356 32.70 -29.34 -0.82
N ILE A 357 31.90 -28.28 -0.91
CA ILE A 357 32.35 -26.89 -0.76
C ILE A 357 31.57 -26.28 0.39
N ASP A 358 32.24 -25.95 1.48
CA ASP A 358 31.63 -25.21 2.58
C ASP A 358 32.16 -23.78 2.57
N ILE A 359 31.26 -22.80 2.50
CA ILE A 359 31.54 -21.38 2.57
C ILE A 359 30.98 -20.87 3.90
N GLY A 360 31.83 -20.37 4.80
CA GLY A 360 31.38 -19.84 6.09
C GLY A 360 30.49 -18.62 5.93
N SER A 361 31.02 -17.55 5.31
CA SER A 361 30.23 -16.36 5.00
C SER A 361 30.67 -15.64 3.72
N LEU A 362 29.72 -14.98 3.05
CA LEU A 362 29.96 -14.02 1.97
C LEU A 362 29.25 -12.72 2.30
N LYS A 363 30.01 -11.64 2.47
CA LYS A 363 29.53 -10.29 2.77
C LYS A 363 29.84 -9.35 1.61
N LEU A 364 28.83 -8.62 1.16
CA LEU A 364 28.93 -7.53 0.19
C LEU A 364 28.44 -6.25 0.87
N ALA A 365 29.23 -5.18 0.88
CA ALA A 365 28.87 -3.94 1.58
C ALA A 365 28.93 -2.71 0.68
N ASP A 366 27.96 -1.81 0.90
CA ASP A 366 27.88 -0.46 0.33
C ASP A 366 27.90 -0.41 -1.20
N GLY A 367 27.40 -1.47 -1.85
CA GLY A 367 27.33 -1.54 -3.30
C GLY A 367 26.33 -0.55 -3.90
N HIS A 368 26.65 0.04 -5.05
CA HIS A 368 25.78 0.98 -5.76
C HIS A 368 25.52 0.48 -7.17
N LEU A 369 24.25 0.23 -7.47
CA LEU A 369 23.76 -0.15 -8.79
C LEU A 369 23.19 1.07 -9.53
N TYR A 370 23.57 1.24 -10.79
CA TYR A 370 23.00 2.23 -11.70
C TYR A 370 22.41 1.52 -12.91
N ALA A 371 21.19 1.85 -13.30
CA ALA A 371 20.57 1.28 -14.49
C ALA A 371 19.72 2.33 -15.21
N GLU A 372 19.92 2.47 -16.52
CA GLU A 372 19.13 3.36 -17.37
C GLU A 372 18.44 2.54 -18.47
N ARG A 373 17.10 2.64 -18.54
CA ARG A 373 16.30 2.08 -19.62
C ARG A 373 16.04 3.13 -20.69
N ALA A 374 16.45 2.86 -21.92
CA ALA A 374 16.27 3.73 -23.07
C ALA A 374 14.83 3.70 -23.62
N LYS A 375 14.52 4.59 -24.56
CA LYS A 375 13.18 4.73 -25.18
C LYS A 375 12.73 3.51 -25.98
N ASP A 376 13.68 2.75 -26.52
CA ASP A 376 13.45 1.48 -27.22
C ASP A 376 13.22 0.31 -26.24
N GLY A 377 13.31 0.57 -24.95
CA GLY A 377 13.08 -0.40 -23.88
C GLY A 377 14.33 -1.19 -23.47
N MET A 378 15.48 -1.01 -24.14
CA MET A 378 16.75 -1.64 -23.76
C MET A 378 17.34 -0.99 -22.51
N VAL A 379 17.88 -1.81 -21.61
CA VAL A 379 18.62 -1.34 -20.42
C VAL A 379 20.10 -1.29 -20.77
N ASP A 380 20.82 -0.27 -20.30
CA ASP A 380 22.28 -0.11 -20.48
C ASP A 380 23.09 -1.37 -20.14
N TRP A 381 22.72 -2.11 -19.08
CA TRP A 381 23.30 -3.42 -18.74
C TRP A 381 23.24 -4.46 -19.87
N GLN A 382 22.23 -4.40 -20.75
CA GLN A 382 22.10 -5.31 -21.89
C GLN A 382 23.06 -4.98 -23.03
N GLN A 383 23.74 -3.83 -22.97
CA GLN A 383 24.76 -3.44 -23.96
C GLN A 383 26.14 -4.03 -23.61
N LEU A 384 26.31 -4.59 -22.41
CA LEU A 384 27.47 -5.39 -22.01
C LEU A 384 27.42 -6.79 -22.66
N HIS A 385 27.40 -6.87 -24.00
CA HIS A 385 27.48 -8.16 -24.68
C HIS A 385 28.93 -8.67 -24.67
N VAL A 386 29.12 -9.86 -24.10
CA VAL A 386 30.28 -10.71 -24.39
C VAL A 386 29.85 -11.65 -25.50
N ALA A 387 30.27 -11.39 -26.74
CA ALA A 387 30.09 -12.31 -27.84
C ALA A 387 30.79 -13.63 -27.50
N THR A 388 30.00 -14.68 -27.27
CA THR A 388 30.50 -16.05 -27.42
C THR A 388 30.89 -16.19 -28.88
N ALA A 389 32.16 -16.48 -29.15
CA ALA A 389 32.64 -16.71 -30.49
C ALA A 389 31.77 -17.81 -31.13
N ASP A 390 30.90 -17.41 -32.07
CA ASP A 390 30.24 -18.34 -32.97
C ASP A 390 31.35 -19.13 -33.66
N SER A 391 31.37 -20.43 -33.38
CA SER A 391 32.18 -21.40 -34.09
C SER A 391 31.59 -21.63 -35.48
N ALA A 392 31.47 -20.59 -36.28
CA ALA A 392 31.04 -20.65 -37.66
C ALA A 392 32.29 -20.67 -38.55
N GLY A 393 32.88 -21.87 -38.69
CA GLY A 393 34.05 -22.05 -39.57
C GLY A 393 34.87 -23.32 -39.36
N ALA A 394 34.25 -24.46 -39.06
CA ALA A 394 34.89 -25.76 -39.25
C ALA A 394 34.02 -26.59 -40.19
N THR A 395 34.39 -26.54 -41.47
CA THR A 395 33.84 -27.41 -42.51
C THR A 395 34.10 -28.85 -42.10
N SER A 396 33.02 -29.60 -41.91
CA SER A 396 33.05 -31.06 -41.78
C SER A 396 33.51 -31.64 -43.12
N GLU A 397 34.76 -32.05 -43.22
CA GLU A 397 35.17 -33.10 -44.15
C GLU A 397 35.35 -34.41 -43.38
N ASP A 398 34.80 -35.46 -43.99
CA ASP A 398 34.79 -36.85 -43.57
C ASP A 398 36.03 -37.31 -42.81
N THR A 399 35.84 -37.89 -41.63
CA THR A 399 36.51 -39.16 -41.31
C THR A 399 35.63 -40.02 -40.42
N GLN A 400 35.59 -41.29 -40.79
CA GLN A 400 34.74 -42.35 -40.30
C GLN A 400 34.79 -42.54 -38.79
N GLN A 401 33.61 -42.82 -38.24
CA GLN A 401 33.38 -43.45 -36.94
C GLN A 401 34.18 -44.76 -36.84
N GLU A 402 35.08 -44.83 -35.87
CA GLU A 402 35.31 -46.06 -35.12
C GLU A 402 34.64 -45.89 -33.75
N ASP A 403 33.68 -46.77 -33.49
CA ASP A 403 33.01 -46.96 -32.20
C ASP A 403 34.04 -47.21 -31.09
N VAL A 404 34.12 -46.27 -30.15
CA VAL A 404 34.47 -46.59 -28.76
C VAL A 404 33.40 -45.97 -27.88
N GLN A 405 32.40 -46.79 -27.55
CA GLN A 405 31.52 -46.56 -26.41
C GLN A 405 32.38 -46.56 -25.13
N ALA A 406 32.78 -45.37 -24.68
CA ALA A 406 33.10 -45.15 -23.28
C ALA A 406 31.82 -44.65 -22.61
N GLU A 407 31.21 -45.49 -21.77
CA GLU A 407 30.22 -45.06 -20.79
C GLU A 407 30.87 -44.03 -19.87
N SER A 408 30.66 -42.75 -20.15
CA SER A 408 30.94 -41.69 -19.18
C SER A 408 29.82 -41.71 -18.14
N GLU A 409 30.08 -42.28 -16.97
CA GLU A 409 29.18 -42.17 -15.82
C GLU A 409 28.84 -40.70 -15.55
N PRO A 410 27.58 -40.34 -15.27
CA PRO A 410 27.22 -38.98 -14.90
C PRO A 410 27.93 -38.60 -13.60
N SER A 411 28.85 -37.64 -13.68
CA SER A 411 29.58 -37.15 -12.50
C SER A 411 28.60 -36.50 -11.52
N GLN A 412 28.49 -37.02 -10.29
CA GLN A 412 27.67 -36.46 -9.20
C GLN A 412 27.93 -34.94 -8.99
N PRO A 413 26.95 -34.08 -8.66
CA PRO A 413 27.21 -32.66 -8.41
C PRO A 413 27.98 -32.43 -7.09
N PHE A 414 28.61 -31.26 -6.94
CA PHE A 414 29.18 -30.84 -5.65
C PHE A 414 28.04 -30.52 -4.65
N ASP A 415 28.24 -30.87 -3.38
CA ASP A 415 27.42 -30.38 -2.27
C ASP A 415 27.98 -29.04 -1.80
N ILE A 416 27.20 -27.96 -1.95
CA ILE A 416 27.63 -26.59 -1.67
C ILE A 416 26.82 -26.07 -0.49
N THR A 417 27.52 -25.63 0.56
CA THR A 417 26.90 -24.95 1.70
C THR A 417 27.44 -23.53 1.81
N LEU A 418 26.54 -22.59 2.09
CA LEU A 418 26.86 -21.20 2.39
C LEU A 418 26.20 -20.84 3.72
N GLY A 419 27.02 -20.79 4.76
CA GLY A 419 26.59 -20.57 6.14
C GLY A 419 25.87 -19.25 6.33
N GLN A 420 26.33 -18.19 5.65
CA GLN A 420 25.67 -16.88 5.63
C GLN A 420 26.04 -16.07 4.39
N PHE A 421 25.03 -15.57 3.66
CA PHE A 421 25.18 -14.53 2.64
C PHE A 421 24.62 -13.23 3.19
N ASN A 422 25.37 -12.14 3.12
CA ASN A 422 24.96 -10.82 3.58
C ASN A 422 25.24 -9.76 2.51
N ILE A 423 24.21 -9.00 2.14
CA ILE A 423 24.30 -7.72 1.46
C ILE A 423 23.95 -6.65 2.49
N ALA A 424 24.78 -5.63 2.63
CA ALA A 424 24.57 -4.53 3.58
C ALA A 424 24.73 -3.16 2.91
N GLY A 425 23.80 -2.24 3.15
CA GLY A 425 23.92 -0.84 2.74
C GLY A 425 23.88 -0.59 1.23
N PHE A 426 23.36 -1.52 0.42
CA PHE A 426 23.32 -1.36 -1.03
C PHE A 426 22.37 -0.22 -1.45
N LYS A 427 22.69 0.43 -2.57
CA LYS A 427 21.88 1.48 -3.18
C LYS A 427 21.61 1.14 -4.64
N ALA A 428 20.46 1.57 -5.15
CA ALA A 428 20.13 1.43 -6.56
C ALA A 428 19.47 2.69 -7.11
N ASP A 429 20.00 3.21 -8.22
CA ASP A 429 19.40 4.28 -9.01
C ASP A 429 18.97 3.74 -10.36
N TYR A 430 17.68 3.84 -10.65
CA TYR A 430 17.08 3.42 -11.91
C TYR A 430 16.41 4.61 -12.61
N ALA A 431 16.72 4.79 -13.89
CA ALA A 431 16.11 5.83 -14.72
C ALA A 431 15.42 5.19 -15.94
N ASP A 432 14.14 5.49 -16.15
CA ASP A 432 13.35 4.92 -17.25
C ASP A 432 12.91 6.00 -18.23
N HIS A 433 13.50 5.98 -19.43
CA HIS A 433 13.18 6.86 -20.55
C HIS A 433 12.08 6.30 -21.46
N ALA A 434 11.54 5.10 -21.20
CA ALA A 434 10.44 4.53 -21.99
C ALA A 434 9.12 5.28 -21.78
N PHE A 435 9.00 6.05 -20.69
CA PHE A 435 7.87 6.95 -20.43
C PHE A 435 8.07 8.32 -21.08
N LYS A 436 6.97 8.99 -21.42
CA LYS A 436 6.94 10.33 -22.01
C LYS A 436 7.71 11.35 -21.16
N HIS A 437 7.64 11.19 -19.85
CA HIS A 437 8.43 11.94 -18.87
C HIS A 437 9.38 10.97 -18.16
N LEU A 438 10.67 11.34 -18.04
CA LEU A 438 11.67 10.52 -17.37
C LEU A 438 11.22 10.15 -15.95
N MET A 439 11.20 8.85 -15.67
CA MET A 439 10.96 8.31 -14.33
C MET A 439 12.28 7.98 -13.66
N LYS A 440 12.48 8.41 -12.41
CA LYS A 440 13.63 8.06 -11.59
C LYS A 440 13.17 7.32 -10.35
N VAL A 441 13.81 6.20 -10.06
CA VAL A 441 13.60 5.41 -8.86
C VAL A 441 14.94 5.33 -8.13
N ALA A 442 14.98 5.82 -6.91
CA ALA A 442 16.15 5.69 -6.04
C ALA A 442 15.79 4.80 -4.84
N VAL A 443 16.63 3.83 -4.56
CA VAL A 443 16.49 2.85 -3.48
C VAL A 443 17.72 2.95 -2.59
N ASN A 444 17.52 3.15 -1.29
CA ASN A 444 18.60 3.23 -0.32
C ASN A 444 18.53 2.07 0.69
N ASP A 445 19.68 1.76 1.29
CA ASP A 445 19.82 0.81 2.40
C ASP A 445 19.19 -0.56 2.10
N ILE A 446 19.56 -1.16 0.97
CA ILE A 446 19.22 -2.54 0.61
C ILE A 446 20.12 -3.47 1.42
N ASN A 447 19.48 -4.28 2.25
CA ASN A 447 20.10 -5.29 3.08
C ASN A 447 19.43 -6.64 2.81
N LEU A 448 20.21 -7.70 2.68
CA LEU A 448 19.72 -9.05 2.48
C LEU A 448 20.61 -10.01 3.27
N SER A 449 20.02 -10.85 4.10
CA SER A 449 20.71 -11.99 4.69
C SER A 449 19.96 -13.28 4.37
N LEU A 450 20.70 -14.31 3.99
CA LEU A 450 20.14 -15.65 3.76
C LEU A 450 21.19 -16.73 3.99
N LYS A 451 20.73 -17.97 4.12
CA LYS A 451 21.56 -19.17 4.13
C LYS A 451 21.23 -20.04 2.93
N LEU A 452 22.22 -20.71 2.37
CA LEU A 452 22.03 -21.63 1.25
C LEU A 452 22.64 -22.97 1.59
N ALA A 453 21.92 -24.06 1.33
CA ALA A 453 22.42 -25.41 1.50
C ALA A 453 21.84 -26.38 0.47
N GLY A 454 22.63 -27.35 0.04
CA GLY A 454 22.21 -28.50 -0.75
C GLY A 454 22.92 -28.63 -2.10
N PRO A 455 22.72 -29.76 -2.79
CA PRO A 455 23.28 -30.00 -4.12
C PRO A 455 22.56 -29.13 -5.17
N GLN A 456 23.18 -28.98 -6.36
CA GLN A 456 22.70 -28.11 -7.45
C GLN A 456 21.19 -28.26 -7.77
N ASP A 457 20.64 -29.47 -7.66
CA ASP A 457 19.23 -29.75 -8.01
C ASP A 457 18.26 -29.68 -6.81
N ALA A 458 18.76 -29.50 -5.59
CA ALA A 458 17.97 -29.48 -4.35
C ALA A 458 18.37 -28.35 -3.39
N ILE A 459 18.68 -27.18 -3.97
CA ILE A 459 19.05 -25.99 -3.20
C ILE A 459 17.88 -25.55 -2.31
N VAL A 460 18.19 -25.34 -1.04
CA VAL A 460 17.31 -24.73 -0.05
C VAL A 460 17.90 -23.38 0.36
N LEU A 461 17.13 -22.31 0.16
CA LEU A 461 17.39 -21.01 0.76
C LEU A 461 16.63 -20.93 2.07
N ASP A 462 17.31 -20.62 3.17
CA ASP A 462 16.72 -20.53 4.50
C ASP A 462 17.09 -19.20 5.16
N ASP A 463 16.35 -18.83 6.22
CA ASP A 463 16.60 -17.61 7.01
C ASP A 463 16.65 -16.34 6.15
N ILE A 464 15.79 -16.25 5.12
CA ILE A 464 15.75 -15.09 4.22
C ILE A 464 15.17 -13.90 4.98
N HIS A 465 15.99 -12.87 5.14
CA HIS A 465 15.62 -11.57 5.67
C HIS A 465 16.09 -10.49 4.71
N ALA A 466 15.17 -9.64 4.26
CA ALA A 466 15.50 -8.50 3.40
C ALA A 466 14.94 -7.22 3.99
N GLU A 467 15.73 -6.16 3.98
CA GLU A 467 15.30 -4.83 4.39
C GLU A 467 15.72 -3.85 3.31
N VAL A 468 14.78 -3.04 2.86
CA VAL A 468 15.03 -1.93 1.94
C VAL A 468 14.59 -0.67 2.67
N GLY A 469 15.48 0.31 2.77
CA GLY A 469 15.20 1.60 3.37
C GLY A 469 14.33 2.47 2.45
N LYS A 470 14.69 3.76 2.39
CA LYS A 470 13.88 4.74 1.65
C LYS A 470 13.90 4.46 0.15
N VAL A 471 12.73 4.22 -0.41
CA VAL A 471 12.48 4.19 -1.87
C VAL A 471 11.81 5.50 -2.27
N SER A 472 12.26 6.14 -3.33
CA SER A 472 11.62 7.34 -3.89
C SER A 472 11.42 7.21 -5.39
N VAL A 473 10.21 7.54 -5.83
CA VAL A 473 9.83 7.58 -7.24
C VAL A 473 9.54 9.02 -7.62
N ALA A 474 10.24 9.53 -8.63
CA ALA A 474 10.07 10.88 -9.15
C ALA A 474 9.85 10.85 -10.67
N SER A 475 9.08 11.81 -11.17
CA SER A 475 8.84 12.01 -12.60
C SER A 475 9.31 13.40 -13.00
N ALA A 476 9.87 13.57 -14.19
CA ALA A 476 10.24 14.89 -14.71
C ALA A 476 9.03 15.85 -14.91
N LEU A 477 7.79 15.40 -14.69
CA LEU A 477 6.58 16.21 -14.70
C LEU A 477 6.50 17.19 -13.51
N ASP A 478 7.07 16.83 -12.35
CA ASP A 478 7.03 17.60 -11.10
C ASP A 478 8.39 17.50 -10.38
N ASN A 479 8.83 18.60 -9.76
CA ASN A 479 10.08 18.60 -8.98
C ASN A 479 9.93 17.90 -7.62
N THR A 480 8.72 17.49 -7.22
CA THR A 480 8.46 16.71 -6.02
C THR A 480 8.36 15.21 -6.32
N PRO A 481 8.88 14.31 -5.45
CA PRO A 481 8.67 12.88 -5.60
C PRO A 481 7.18 12.53 -5.68
N ALA A 482 6.81 11.68 -6.64
CA ALA A 482 5.43 11.22 -6.82
C ALA A 482 5.01 10.29 -5.68
N ALA A 483 5.92 9.43 -5.22
CA ALA A 483 5.78 8.62 -4.03
C ALA A 483 7.12 8.39 -3.34
N THR A 484 7.07 8.24 -2.01
CA THR A 484 8.19 7.70 -1.23
C THR A 484 7.69 6.58 -0.33
N LEU A 485 8.49 5.53 -0.16
CA LEU A 485 8.27 4.48 0.84
C LEU A 485 9.42 4.56 1.85
N GLY A 486 9.10 4.60 3.14
CA GLY A 486 10.11 4.71 4.20
C GLY A 486 10.92 3.43 4.38
N LYS A 487 10.25 2.27 4.39
CA LYS A 487 10.88 0.95 4.60
C LYS A 487 10.05 -0.17 3.96
N LEU A 488 10.72 -1.16 3.38
CA LEU A 488 10.17 -2.47 3.02
C LEU A 488 10.97 -3.55 3.75
N GLU A 489 10.28 -4.49 4.39
CA GLU A 489 10.90 -5.57 5.15
C GLU A 489 10.29 -6.92 4.78
N VAL A 490 11.14 -7.90 4.52
CA VAL A 490 10.79 -9.31 4.31
C VAL A 490 11.34 -10.09 5.51
N GLN A 491 10.46 -10.75 6.26
CA GLN A 491 10.80 -11.48 7.47
C GLN A 491 10.67 -12.98 7.23
N GLY A 492 11.74 -13.73 7.51
CA GLY A 492 11.75 -15.18 7.62
C GLY A 492 11.20 -15.89 6.38
N GLY A 493 12.09 -16.22 5.45
CA GLY A 493 11.74 -16.97 4.25
C GLY A 493 12.51 -18.27 4.10
N LYS A 494 11.82 -19.28 3.56
CA LYS A 494 12.42 -20.53 3.10
C LYS A 494 11.95 -20.84 1.67
N VAL A 495 12.89 -21.10 0.78
CA VAL A 495 12.64 -21.48 -0.62
C VAL A 495 13.28 -22.83 -0.90
N GLU A 496 12.47 -23.79 -1.33
CA GLU A 496 12.87 -25.16 -1.65
C GLU A 496 12.74 -25.32 -3.18
N LEU A 497 13.84 -25.16 -3.92
CA LEU A 497 13.81 -25.09 -5.39
C LEU A 497 13.32 -26.40 -6.02
N ALA A 498 13.74 -27.55 -5.49
CA ALA A 498 13.29 -28.87 -5.95
C ALA A 498 11.77 -29.07 -5.82
N GLU A 499 11.15 -28.50 -4.79
CA GLU A 499 9.71 -28.58 -4.56
C GLU A 499 8.95 -27.41 -5.23
N SER A 500 9.66 -26.46 -5.85
CA SER A 500 9.10 -25.19 -6.33
C SER A 500 8.26 -24.50 -5.24
N LYS A 501 8.74 -24.47 -4.01
CA LYS A 501 7.97 -24.02 -2.84
C LYS A 501 8.65 -22.87 -2.14
N ALA A 502 7.89 -21.81 -1.86
CA ALA A 502 8.33 -20.63 -1.13
C ALA A 502 7.40 -20.37 0.06
N THR A 503 7.98 -20.19 1.24
CA THR A 503 7.27 -19.83 2.47
C THR A 503 7.88 -18.55 3.02
N LEU A 504 7.04 -17.58 3.38
CA LEU A 504 7.44 -16.26 3.89
C LEU A 504 6.59 -15.89 5.11
N ALA A 505 7.22 -15.45 6.20
CA ALA A 505 6.49 -15.08 7.41
C ALA A 505 5.79 -13.72 7.26
N ALA A 506 6.49 -12.70 6.78
CA ALA A 506 5.86 -11.40 6.51
C ALA A 506 6.56 -10.58 5.43
N ILE A 507 5.76 -9.77 4.72
CA ILE A 507 6.24 -8.62 3.95
C ILE A 507 5.56 -7.38 4.52
N VAL A 508 6.34 -6.42 5.00
CA VAL A 508 5.86 -5.20 5.65
C VAL A 508 6.41 -3.97 4.93
N LEU A 509 5.51 -3.16 4.39
CA LEU A 509 5.81 -1.85 3.81
C LEU A 509 5.39 -0.78 4.82
N SER A 510 6.21 0.25 5.05
CA SER A 510 5.87 1.33 5.98
C SER A 510 6.30 2.71 5.51
N GLY A 511 5.54 3.73 5.92
CA GLY A 511 5.83 5.13 5.61
C GLY A 511 5.66 5.45 4.12
N LEU A 512 4.63 4.89 3.47
CA LEU A 512 4.26 5.27 2.11
C LEU A 512 3.66 6.68 2.12
N ASP A 513 4.27 7.63 1.44
CA ASP A 513 3.72 8.97 1.19
C ASP A 513 3.52 9.13 -0.32
N THR A 514 2.32 9.48 -0.75
CA THR A 514 2.00 9.65 -2.17
C THR A 514 0.96 10.73 -2.41
N ARG A 515 1.02 11.33 -3.59
CA ARG A 515 0.08 12.38 -4.03
C ARG A 515 -0.72 11.90 -5.22
N VAL A 516 -2.04 12.01 -5.10
CA VAL A 516 -3.00 11.73 -6.18
C VAL A 516 -3.69 13.04 -6.53
N LEU A 517 -3.33 13.60 -7.66
CA LEU A 517 -3.88 14.84 -8.17
C LEU A 517 -4.80 14.51 -9.35
N ARG A 518 -6.07 14.87 -9.26
CA ARG A 518 -7.03 14.73 -10.35
C ARG A 518 -7.25 16.09 -11.00
N ASP A 519 -7.08 16.18 -12.31
CA ASP A 519 -7.54 17.32 -13.11
C ASP A 519 -8.89 17.01 -13.79
N SER A 520 -9.37 17.89 -14.67
CA SER A 520 -10.64 17.71 -15.39
C SER A 520 -10.73 16.43 -16.25
N LYS A 521 -9.62 15.77 -16.59
CA LYS A 521 -9.57 14.64 -17.52
C LYS A 521 -8.83 13.41 -17.00
N THR A 522 -7.77 13.58 -16.20
CA THR A 522 -6.87 12.48 -15.80
C THR A 522 -6.31 12.66 -14.38
N ILE A 523 -5.66 11.62 -13.87
CA ILE A 523 -4.88 11.67 -12.63
C ILE A 523 -3.39 11.80 -12.95
N ASN A 524 -2.61 12.50 -12.11
CA ASN A 524 -1.17 12.70 -12.31
C ASN A 524 -0.40 11.40 -12.58
N TRP A 525 -0.71 10.31 -11.85
CA TRP A 525 -0.07 9.00 -12.06
C TRP A 525 -0.30 8.44 -13.46
N ALA A 526 -1.45 8.69 -14.09
CA ALA A 526 -1.72 8.26 -15.45
C ALA A 526 -0.86 9.04 -16.46
N SER A 527 -0.61 10.33 -16.23
CA SER A 527 0.28 11.14 -17.06
C SER A 527 1.76 10.77 -16.86
N MET A 528 2.16 10.40 -15.63
CA MET A 528 3.53 9.96 -15.32
C MET A 528 3.87 8.61 -15.96
N LEU A 529 2.89 7.71 -16.06
CA LEU A 529 3.04 6.37 -16.63
C LEU A 529 2.68 6.29 -18.12
N GLU A 530 2.46 7.43 -18.78
CA GLU A 530 2.19 7.49 -20.23
C GLU A 530 3.47 7.08 -21.01
N PRO A 531 3.43 6.04 -21.86
CA PRO A 531 4.59 5.61 -22.64
C PRO A 531 5.00 6.68 -23.68
N ALA A 532 6.31 6.78 -23.98
CA ALA A 532 6.86 7.80 -24.87
C ALA A 532 6.45 7.64 -26.35
N THR A 533 6.09 6.43 -26.77
CA THR A 533 5.69 6.09 -28.13
C THR A 533 4.29 5.48 -28.14
N ALA A 534 3.28 6.29 -28.44
CA ALA A 534 2.05 5.78 -29.03
C ALA A 534 2.32 5.44 -30.50
N GLN A 535 2.03 4.21 -30.91
CA GLN A 535 2.25 3.59 -32.23
C GLN A 535 3.68 3.11 -32.55
N SER A 536 3.91 1.82 -32.33
CA SER A 536 4.41 0.97 -33.41
C SER A 536 3.27 0.05 -33.83
N ASP A 537 2.72 0.31 -35.03
CA ASP A 537 2.06 -0.70 -35.85
C ASP A 537 3.10 -1.74 -36.28
N ASN A 538 3.57 -2.53 -35.33
CA ASN A 538 4.22 -3.80 -35.61
C ASN A 538 3.63 -4.81 -34.65
N LYS A 539 2.42 -5.25 -34.99
CA LYS A 539 1.83 -6.50 -34.50
C LYS A 539 2.66 -7.65 -35.05
N ALA A 540 3.87 -7.83 -34.53
CA ALA A 540 4.49 -9.13 -34.48
C ALA A 540 3.72 -9.88 -33.38
N GLU A 541 2.77 -10.70 -33.83
CA GLU A 541 2.09 -11.69 -33.01
C GLU A 541 3.17 -12.53 -32.31
N PRO A 542 3.32 -12.46 -30.96
CA PRO A 542 4.15 -13.42 -30.28
C PRO A 542 3.50 -14.77 -30.54
N ALA A 543 4.23 -15.69 -31.18
CA ALA A 543 3.82 -17.08 -31.24
C ALA A 543 3.37 -17.49 -29.84
N PRO A 544 2.25 -18.21 -29.67
CA PRO A 544 1.76 -18.59 -28.36
C PRO A 544 2.82 -19.47 -27.71
N ALA A 545 3.68 -18.86 -26.89
CA ALA A 545 4.41 -19.57 -25.87
C ALA A 545 3.31 -20.21 -25.03
N GLN A 546 3.21 -21.54 -25.12
CA GLN A 546 2.34 -22.29 -24.23
C GLN A 546 2.61 -21.77 -22.81
N PRO A 547 1.58 -21.41 -22.04
CA PRO A 547 1.79 -21.06 -20.65
C PRO A 547 2.38 -22.29 -19.96
N GLN A 548 3.71 -22.31 -19.81
CA GLN A 548 4.35 -23.15 -18.80
C GLN A 548 3.87 -22.57 -17.48
N SER A 549 2.73 -23.07 -17.01
CA SER A 549 2.22 -22.78 -15.67
C SER A 549 3.30 -23.25 -14.71
N SER A 550 4.07 -22.31 -14.18
CA SER A 550 5.04 -22.58 -13.14
C SER A 550 4.30 -23.19 -11.96
N SER A 551 4.62 -24.43 -11.59
CA SER A 551 3.99 -25.22 -10.53
C SER A 551 4.33 -24.73 -9.11
N TRP A 552 4.73 -23.46 -8.97
CA TRP A 552 5.21 -22.93 -7.71
C TRP A 552 4.10 -22.90 -6.65
N MET A 553 4.45 -23.24 -5.42
CA MET A 553 3.62 -23.07 -4.23
C MET A 553 4.17 -21.90 -3.40
N LEU A 554 3.36 -20.87 -3.16
CA LEU A 554 3.70 -19.76 -2.28
C LEU A 554 2.79 -19.79 -1.05
N ASP A 555 3.36 -19.60 0.13
CA ASP A 555 2.65 -19.41 1.40
C ASP A 555 3.23 -18.20 2.13
N LEU A 556 2.55 -17.06 2.04
CA LEU A 556 2.91 -15.80 2.68
C LEU A 556 1.92 -15.51 3.82
N LYS A 557 2.39 -15.61 5.08
CA LYS A 557 1.49 -15.49 6.24
C LYS A 557 0.91 -14.10 6.44
N ARG A 558 1.68 -13.05 6.11
CA ARG A 558 1.26 -11.66 6.31
C ARG A 558 1.85 -10.72 5.26
N LEU A 559 1.00 -9.94 4.61
CA LEU A 559 1.38 -8.75 3.85
C LEU A 559 0.76 -7.53 4.54
N ALA A 560 1.58 -6.55 4.91
CA ALA A 560 1.11 -5.35 5.58
C ALA A 560 1.67 -4.07 4.95
N LEU A 561 0.83 -3.05 4.84
CA LEU A 561 1.21 -1.67 4.61
C LEU A 561 0.88 -0.90 5.89
N ALA A 562 1.84 -0.20 6.49
CA ALA A 562 1.68 0.52 7.74
C ALA A 562 2.02 2.02 7.58
N ASP A 563 1.29 2.86 8.30
CA ASP A 563 1.53 4.31 8.35
C ASP A 563 1.64 4.98 6.98
N ALA A 564 0.71 4.65 6.06
CA ALA A 564 0.63 5.30 4.77
C ALA A 564 -0.10 6.66 4.87
N ALA A 565 0.38 7.62 4.09
CA ALA A 565 -0.16 8.95 3.90
C ALA A 565 -0.48 9.15 2.42
N ILE A 566 -1.72 9.55 2.12
CA ILE A 566 -2.18 9.81 0.75
C ILE A 566 -2.79 11.20 0.72
N HIS A 567 -2.15 12.10 -0.03
CA HIS A 567 -2.71 13.41 -0.33
C HIS A 567 -3.54 13.33 -1.61
N PHE A 568 -4.86 13.42 -1.50
CA PHE A 568 -5.76 13.50 -2.62
C PHE A 568 -6.20 14.95 -2.84
N GLU A 569 -6.01 15.45 -4.07
CA GLU A 569 -6.46 16.79 -4.49
C GLU A 569 -7.20 16.69 -5.82
N ASP A 570 -8.49 16.97 -5.82
CA ASP A 570 -9.31 17.08 -7.03
C ASP A 570 -9.44 18.55 -7.46
N LYS A 571 -8.88 18.87 -8.62
CA LYS A 571 -8.85 20.19 -9.25
C LYS A 571 -9.90 20.32 -10.38
N SER A 572 -10.84 19.38 -10.49
CA SER A 572 -11.98 19.50 -11.43
C SER A 572 -12.99 20.59 -11.02
N THR A 573 -12.92 21.08 -9.79
CA THR A 573 -13.70 22.19 -9.24
C THR A 573 -12.86 23.48 -9.18
N PRO A 574 -13.45 24.70 -9.30
CA PRO A 574 -12.70 25.97 -9.18
C PRO A 574 -11.91 26.11 -7.87
N THR A 575 -12.49 25.64 -6.76
CA THR A 575 -11.79 25.44 -5.48
C THR A 575 -11.49 23.94 -5.31
N PRO A 576 -10.22 23.52 -5.22
CA PRO A 576 -9.88 22.10 -5.15
C PRO A 576 -10.43 21.40 -3.91
N VAL A 577 -10.89 20.16 -4.08
CA VAL A 577 -11.28 19.27 -2.98
C VAL A 577 -10.05 18.55 -2.46
N LYS A 578 -9.73 18.71 -1.19
CA LYS A 578 -8.52 18.16 -0.55
C LYS A 578 -8.89 17.16 0.54
N LEU A 579 -8.32 15.96 0.45
CA LEU A 579 -8.44 14.90 1.45
C LEU A 579 -7.06 14.34 1.76
N ASP A 580 -6.62 14.46 3.00
CA ASP A 580 -5.38 13.86 3.47
C ASP A 580 -5.71 12.61 4.28
N ILE A 581 -5.44 11.46 3.69
CA ILE A 581 -5.51 10.17 4.38
C ILE A 581 -4.19 10.00 5.14
N GLN A 582 -4.28 9.64 6.42
CA GLN A 582 -3.14 9.47 7.31
C GLN A 582 -3.29 8.18 8.12
N GLN A 583 -2.17 7.62 8.59
CA GLN A 583 -2.14 6.38 9.36
C GLN A 583 -2.88 5.25 8.64
N ALA A 584 -2.82 5.23 7.30
CA ALA A 584 -3.44 4.18 6.52
C ALA A 584 -2.68 2.88 6.72
N ALA A 585 -3.41 1.85 7.10
CA ALA A 585 -2.90 0.51 7.34
C ALA A 585 -3.74 -0.50 6.56
N VAL A 586 -3.07 -1.37 5.82
CA VAL A 586 -3.67 -2.50 5.10
C VAL A 586 -2.98 -3.76 5.56
N GLU A 587 -3.73 -4.81 5.86
CA GLU A 587 -3.17 -6.11 6.21
C GLU A 587 -3.95 -7.22 5.52
N VAL A 588 -3.22 -8.11 4.86
CA VAL A 588 -3.72 -9.32 4.21
C VAL A 588 -3.00 -10.53 4.81
N LYS A 589 -3.73 -11.56 5.20
CA LYS A 589 -3.17 -12.79 5.81
C LYS A 589 -3.31 -13.99 4.91
N ASP A 590 -2.43 -14.97 5.12
CA ASP A 590 -2.49 -16.30 4.51
C ASP A 590 -2.59 -16.27 2.97
N ILE A 591 -1.78 -15.41 2.33
CA ILE A 591 -1.69 -15.28 0.88
C ILE A 591 -1.06 -16.55 0.32
N SER A 592 -1.69 -17.12 -0.71
CA SER A 592 -1.14 -18.25 -1.45
C SER A 592 -1.46 -18.14 -2.94
N LEU A 593 -0.80 -18.94 -3.77
CA LEU A 593 -1.10 -19.02 -5.21
C LEU A 593 -2.45 -19.72 -5.50
N ASP A 594 -3.07 -20.35 -4.50
CA ASP A 594 -4.44 -20.88 -4.62
C ASP A 594 -5.46 -19.74 -4.49
N GLN A 595 -5.87 -19.19 -5.64
CA GLN A 595 -6.79 -18.06 -5.74
C GLN A 595 -8.23 -18.37 -5.27
N LYS A 596 -8.54 -19.64 -4.95
CA LYS A 596 -9.85 -20.08 -4.44
C LYS A 596 -10.00 -19.87 -2.94
N LYS A 597 -8.90 -19.71 -2.21
CA LYS A 597 -8.94 -19.49 -0.76
C LYS A 597 -9.37 -18.06 -0.44
N ALA A 598 -10.20 -17.94 0.59
CA ALA A 598 -10.61 -16.65 1.12
C ALA A 598 -9.48 -16.04 1.94
N LEU A 599 -9.02 -14.85 1.55
CA LEU A 599 -7.96 -14.09 2.22
C LEU A 599 -8.58 -13.12 3.23
N PRO A 600 -8.23 -13.19 4.53
CA PRO A 600 -8.59 -12.17 5.50
C PRO A 600 -7.90 -10.84 5.16
N VAL A 601 -8.68 -9.76 5.07
CA VAL A 601 -8.20 -8.42 4.75
C VAL A 601 -8.72 -7.43 5.80
N SER A 602 -7.85 -6.51 6.21
CA SER A 602 -8.24 -5.34 7.01
C SER A 602 -7.64 -4.06 6.44
N LEU A 603 -8.41 -2.98 6.55
CA LEU A 603 -8.04 -1.64 6.10
C LEU A 603 -8.46 -0.65 7.20
N ALA A 604 -7.59 0.23 7.63
CA ALA A 604 -7.94 1.32 8.55
C ALA A 604 -7.19 2.59 8.16
N PHE A 605 -7.83 3.74 8.30
CA PHE A 605 -7.18 5.03 8.08
C PHE A 605 -7.92 6.17 8.80
N LYS A 606 -7.23 7.30 8.98
CA LYS A 606 -7.82 8.56 9.44
C LYS A 606 -7.79 9.58 8.32
N VAL A 607 -8.74 10.50 8.32
CA VAL A 607 -8.76 11.65 7.41
C VAL A 607 -8.43 12.89 8.22
N LYS A 608 -7.41 13.65 7.82
CA LYS A 608 -6.94 14.85 8.54
C LYS A 608 -8.04 15.90 8.70
N GLN A 609 -8.92 16.02 7.70
CA GLN A 609 -10.07 16.91 7.68
C GLN A 609 -11.21 16.46 8.62
N GLY A 610 -11.09 15.29 9.25
CA GLY A 610 -12.07 14.72 10.18
C GLY A 610 -12.63 13.41 9.66
N GLY A 611 -12.47 12.35 10.46
CA GLY A 611 -13.04 11.04 10.19
C GLY A 611 -12.07 9.89 10.44
N ALA A 612 -12.60 8.73 10.78
CA ALA A 612 -11.85 7.48 10.86
C ALA A 612 -12.63 6.35 10.19
N PHE A 613 -11.94 5.60 9.34
CA PHE A 613 -12.49 4.45 8.63
C PHE A 613 -11.78 3.17 9.06
N SER A 614 -12.55 2.09 9.21
CA SER A 614 -12.03 0.74 9.37
C SER A 614 -12.91 -0.26 8.63
N SER A 615 -12.28 -1.19 7.94
CA SER A 615 -12.90 -2.32 7.26
C SER A 615 -12.19 -3.62 7.64
N GLN A 616 -12.95 -4.67 7.88
CA GLN A 616 -12.43 -6.02 8.14
C GLN A 616 -13.31 -7.03 7.41
N GLY A 617 -12.69 -7.97 6.70
CA GLY A 617 -13.44 -8.88 5.85
C GLY A 617 -12.60 -9.99 5.27
N LYS A 618 -13.20 -10.71 4.32
CA LYS A 618 -12.50 -11.69 3.49
C LYS A 618 -12.77 -11.44 2.02
N ILE A 619 -11.80 -11.77 1.18
CA ILE A 619 -11.94 -11.71 -0.28
C ILE A 619 -11.43 -13.01 -0.91
N VAL A 620 -12.12 -13.51 -1.93
CA VAL A 620 -11.69 -14.66 -2.74
C VAL A 620 -11.18 -14.13 -4.09
N PRO A 621 -9.86 -14.11 -4.34
CA PRO A 621 -9.29 -13.47 -5.54
C PRO A 621 -9.86 -13.98 -6.87
N GLU A 622 -10.03 -15.30 -7.06
CA GLU A 622 -10.50 -15.90 -8.33
C GLU A 622 -11.88 -15.35 -8.75
N THR A 623 -12.76 -15.14 -7.78
CA THR A 623 -14.15 -14.70 -8.01
C THR A 623 -14.39 -13.24 -7.63
N LEU A 624 -13.40 -12.54 -7.06
CA LEU A 624 -13.54 -11.22 -6.44
C LEU A 624 -14.74 -11.11 -5.48
N ASN A 625 -15.21 -12.22 -4.92
CA ASN A 625 -16.27 -12.22 -3.93
C ASN A 625 -15.70 -11.80 -2.58
N GLY A 626 -16.39 -10.94 -1.85
CA GLY A 626 -15.93 -10.53 -0.53
C GLY A 626 -17.04 -10.10 0.40
N ASP A 627 -16.80 -10.28 1.70
CA ASP A 627 -17.65 -9.83 2.78
C ASP A 627 -16.84 -8.89 3.68
N PHE A 628 -17.31 -7.65 3.86
CA PHE A 628 -16.57 -6.63 4.59
C PHE A 628 -17.46 -5.93 5.63
N LYS A 629 -17.02 -5.88 6.88
CA LYS A 629 -17.59 -5.04 7.93
C LYS A 629 -16.99 -3.65 7.83
N LEU A 630 -17.81 -2.66 7.50
CA LEU A 630 -17.41 -1.27 7.34
C LEU A 630 -17.81 -0.44 8.56
N LYS A 631 -16.90 0.42 9.02
CA LYS A 631 -17.18 1.45 10.01
C LYS A 631 -16.50 2.76 9.60
N LEU A 632 -17.30 3.81 9.45
CA LEU A 632 -16.86 5.19 9.25
C LEU A 632 -17.42 6.02 10.39
N ASN A 633 -16.56 6.73 11.12
CA ASN A 633 -16.97 7.61 12.21
C ASN A 633 -16.59 9.05 11.88
N GLN A 634 -17.55 9.96 12.02
CA GLN A 634 -17.40 11.42 11.94
C GLN A 634 -16.62 11.92 10.72
N LEU A 635 -16.89 11.39 9.52
CA LEU A 635 -16.31 11.94 8.30
C LEU A 635 -16.88 13.35 8.06
N SER A 636 -16.02 14.36 8.05
CA SER A 636 -16.46 15.74 7.79
C SER A 636 -16.92 15.92 6.34
N LEU A 637 -18.08 16.53 6.15
CA LEU A 637 -18.61 16.87 4.82
C LEU A 637 -18.04 18.18 4.27
N LYS A 638 -17.45 19.03 5.11
CA LYS A 638 -16.92 20.35 4.74
C LYS A 638 -15.95 20.34 3.53
N PRO A 639 -15.01 19.37 3.39
CA PRO A 639 -14.12 19.32 2.22
C PRO A 639 -14.85 19.14 0.89
N PHE A 640 -16.07 18.60 0.91
CA PHE A 640 -16.88 18.30 -0.27
C PHE A 640 -17.79 19.47 -0.70
N ALA A 641 -17.73 20.61 0.01
CA ALA A 641 -18.47 21.82 -0.35
C ALA A 641 -18.32 22.21 -1.85
N PRO A 642 -17.13 22.15 -2.48
CA PRO A 642 -16.98 22.52 -3.88
C PRO A 642 -17.88 21.74 -4.85
N TYR A 643 -18.27 20.50 -4.54
CA TYR A 643 -19.20 19.73 -5.37
C TYR A 643 -20.64 20.24 -5.25
N VAL A 644 -21.06 20.65 -4.05
CA VAL A 644 -22.36 21.31 -3.84
C VAL A 644 -22.39 22.64 -4.58
N ASN A 645 -21.30 23.40 -4.51
CA ASN A 645 -21.16 24.71 -5.13
C ASN A 645 -21.21 24.66 -6.67
N GLN A 646 -21.01 23.51 -7.31
CA GLN A 646 -21.16 23.39 -8.77
C GLN A 646 -22.63 23.39 -9.20
N ALA A 647 -23.51 22.80 -8.39
CA ALA A 647 -24.93 22.69 -8.70
C ALA A 647 -25.76 23.82 -8.09
N ALA A 648 -25.32 24.39 -6.97
CA ALA A 648 -26.08 25.39 -6.22
C ALA A 648 -25.20 26.50 -5.61
N LEU A 649 -25.79 27.67 -5.38
CA LEU A 649 -25.26 28.83 -4.66
C LEU A 649 -25.35 28.60 -3.13
N LEU A 650 -24.90 27.44 -2.66
CA LEU A 650 -24.95 27.03 -1.27
C LEU A 650 -23.54 26.88 -0.70
N LYS A 651 -23.41 27.08 0.62
CA LYS A 651 -22.19 26.83 1.36
C LYS A 651 -22.45 25.81 2.46
N LEU A 652 -21.74 24.70 2.38
CA LEU A 652 -21.74 23.64 3.40
C LEU A 652 -20.76 24.01 4.53
N ASN A 653 -21.30 24.44 5.67
CA ASN A 653 -20.50 24.89 6.82
C ASN A 653 -20.08 23.72 7.71
N ASP A 654 -20.99 22.79 7.96
CA ASP A 654 -20.77 21.65 8.86
C ASP A 654 -21.62 20.44 8.45
N GLY A 655 -21.21 19.26 8.92
CA GLY A 655 -21.86 17.98 8.71
C GLY A 655 -20.89 16.83 8.92
N ALA A 656 -21.30 15.83 9.68
CA ALA A 656 -20.48 14.65 9.97
C ALA A 656 -21.23 13.35 9.64
N VAL A 657 -20.62 12.51 8.80
CA VAL A 657 -21.21 11.22 8.38
C VAL A 657 -20.69 10.09 9.24
N ASN A 658 -21.59 9.17 9.62
CA ASN A 658 -21.22 7.86 10.15
C ASN A 658 -21.87 6.75 9.33
N ILE A 659 -21.14 5.65 9.13
CA ILE A 659 -21.58 4.44 8.44
C ILE A 659 -21.17 3.25 9.29
N ALA A 660 -22.06 2.28 9.48
CA ALA A 660 -21.74 1.03 10.15
C ALA A 660 -22.57 -0.11 9.56
N GLY A 661 -21.93 -1.05 8.87
CA GLY A 661 -22.66 -2.09 8.15
C GLY A 661 -21.78 -3.16 7.52
N ASN A 662 -22.41 -4.09 6.82
CA ASN A 662 -21.75 -5.11 6.04
C ASN A 662 -21.85 -4.75 4.55
N LEU A 663 -20.77 -4.95 3.82
CA LEU A 663 -20.68 -4.82 2.37
C LEU A 663 -20.37 -6.20 1.78
N ASP A 664 -21.29 -6.71 0.97
CA ASP A 664 -21.12 -7.91 0.17
C ASP A 664 -20.76 -7.51 -1.26
N LEU A 665 -19.64 -8.04 -1.75
CA LEU A 665 -19.14 -7.88 -3.11
C LEU A 665 -19.28 -9.20 -3.84
N LYS A 666 -19.88 -9.19 -5.05
CA LYS A 666 -19.94 -10.39 -5.90
C LYS A 666 -19.68 -10.06 -7.36
N GLN A 667 -18.74 -10.76 -7.99
CA GLN A 667 -18.49 -10.66 -9.44
C GLN A 667 -19.34 -11.69 -10.19
N GLY A 668 -20.34 -11.22 -10.95
CA GLY A 668 -21.10 -12.02 -11.91
C GLY A 668 -20.78 -11.61 -13.34
N LYS A 669 -21.81 -11.41 -14.18
CA LYS A 669 -21.66 -10.73 -15.49
C LYS A 669 -21.22 -9.27 -15.34
N GLN A 670 -21.53 -8.66 -14.21
CA GLN A 670 -21.13 -7.33 -13.78
C GLN A 670 -20.83 -7.37 -12.27
N LEU A 671 -20.07 -6.41 -11.76
CA LEU A 671 -19.76 -6.30 -10.33
C LEU A 671 -21.02 -5.86 -9.58
N SER A 672 -21.50 -6.70 -8.66
CA SER A 672 -22.64 -6.37 -7.79
C SER A 672 -22.15 -6.03 -6.39
N LEU A 673 -22.70 -4.97 -5.81
CA LEU A 673 -22.38 -4.47 -4.47
C LEU A 673 -23.68 -4.40 -3.66
N GLN A 674 -23.67 -4.98 -2.46
CA GLN A 674 -24.79 -4.89 -1.53
C GLN A 674 -24.29 -4.41 -0.17
N TYR A 675 -24.69 -3.20 0.22
CA TYR A 675 -24.44 -2.67 1.55
C TYR A 675 -25.69 -2.82 2.42
N ASN A 676 -25.54 -3.35 3.63
CA ASN A 676 -26.59 -3.50 4.63
C ASN A 676 -26.10 -2.96 5.98
N GLY A 677 -26.68 -1.87 6.48
CA GLY A 677 -26.32 -1.33 7.78
C GLY A 677 -26.90 0.04 8.08
N GLY A 678 -26.34 0.70 9.09
CA GLY A 678 -26.74 2.02 9.54
C GLY A 678 -26.02 3.16 8.82
N PHE A 679 -26.65 4.33 8.78
CA PHE A 679 -26.13 5.57 8.24
C PHE A 679 -26.62 6.74 9.10
N SER A 680 -25.77 7.74 9.33
CA SER A 680 -26.19 9.00 9.93
C SER A 680 -25.42 10.21 9.40
N VAL A 681 -26.11 11.36 9.40
CA VAL A 681 -25.53 12.68 9.18
C VAL A 681 -25.89 13.55 10.37
N ASN A 682 -24.89 13.97 11.13
CA ASN A 682 -25.06 14.79 12.32
C ASN A 682 -24.62 16.23 12.06
N HIS A 683 -25.30 17.19 12.70
CA HIS A 683 -25.01 18.62 12.66
C HIS A 683 -24.85 19.17 11.23
N LEU A 684 -25.75 18.81 10.31
CA LEU A 684 -25.71 19.39 8.97
C LEU A 684 -26.09 20.86 9.05
N ASN A 685 -25.27 21.72 8.46
CA ASN A 685 -25.53 23.16 8.35
C ASN A 685 -25.17 23.66 6.95
N ILE A 686 -26.18 24.00 6.18
CA ILE A 686 -26.05 24.57 4.84
C ILE A 686 -26.66 25.98 4.86
N VAL A 687 -25.88 26.95 4.39
CA VAL A 687 -26.27 28.35 4.26
C VAL A 687 -26.23 28.78 2.81
N GLU A 688 -26.92 29.87 2.47
CA GLU A 688 -26.80 30.51 1.16
C GLU A 688 -25.38 31.10 1.00
N GLU A 689 -24.79 30.94 -0.20
CA GLU A 689 -23.45 31.46 -0.52
C GLU A 689 -23.42 32.99 -0.46
N GLU A 690 -24.49 33.62 -0.95
CA GLU A 690 -24.74 35.05 -0.83
C GLU A 690 -25.55 35.33 0.45
N GLY A 691 -25.11 36.29 1.27
CA GLY A 691 -25.82 36.69 2.49
C GLY A 691 -25.67 35.76 3.71
N GLY A 692 -25.22 34.51 3.54
CA GLY A 692 -24.89 33.59 4.65
C GLY A 692 -26.08 33.15 5.49
N GLN A 693 -27.30 33.29 4.97
CA GLN A 693 -28.54 32.93 5.68
C GLN A 693 -28.69 31.41 5.79
N PRO A 694 -29.20 30.88 6.92
CA PRO A 694 -29.52 29.45 7.05
C PRO A 694 -30.51 28.99 5.97
N PHE A 695 -30.16 27.94 5.24
CA PHE A 695 -30.99 27.37 4.17
C PHE A 695 -31.61 26.03 4.59
N LEU A 696 -30.76 25.09 5.00
CA LEU A 696 -31.16 23.75 5.43
C LEU A 696 -30.18 23.22 6.48
N GLY A 697 -30.71 22.66 7.56
CA GLY A 697 -29.91 22.00 8.57
C GLY A 697 -30.69 21.00 9.40
N TRP A 698 -29.98 20.18 10.17
CA TRP A 698 -30.56 19.28 11.16
C TRP A 698 -29.53 18.88 12.21
N LYS A 699 -30.01 18.50 13.39
CA LYS A 699 -29.14 17.96 14.45
C LYS A 699 -28.67 16.55 14.14
N SER A 700 -29.59 15.68 13.71
CA SER A 700 -29.27 14.32 13.29
C SER A 700 -30.28 13.79 12.27
N LEU A 701 -29.76 13.15 11.23
CA LEU A 701 -30.48 12.34 10.27
C LEU A 701 -29.92 10.93 10.39
N SER A 702 -30.71 9.90 10.72
CA SER A 702 -30.17 8.55 10.96
C SER A 702 -31.11 7.44 10.53
N THR A 703 -30.53 6.31 10.13
CA THR A 703 -31.22 5.05 9.93
C THR A 703 -30.33 3.89 10.38
N ASP A 704 -30.91 2.87 11.01
CA ASP A 704 -30.21 1.62 11.34
C ASP A 704 -30.32 0.57 10.20
N ASN A 705 -31.22 0.80 9.24
CA ASN A 705 -31.63 -0.19 8.25
C ASN A 705 -31.60 0.40 6.83
N LEU A 706 -30.40 0.67 6.32
CA LEU A 706 -30.15 1.05 4.94
C LEU A 706 -29.68 -0.17 4.14
N ARG A 707 -30.30 -0.41 2.99
CA ARG A 707 -29.87 -1.38 1.99
C ARG A 707 -29.63 -0.68 0.67
N LEU A 708 -28.37 -0.67 0.24
CA LEU A 708 -27.96 -0.17 -1.06
C LEU A 708 -27.52 -1.36 -1.92
N SER A 709 -28.11 -1.51 -3.09
CA SER A 709 -27.72 -2.48 -4.11
C SER A 709 -27.28 -1.72 -5.35
N LEU A 710 -26.17 -2.13 -5.94
CA LEU A 710 -25.73 -1.72 -7.28
C LEU A 710 -25.69 -2.95 -8.16
N ALA A 711 -26.27 -2.85 -9.36
CA ALA A 711 -26.52 -3.97 -10.27
C ALA A 711 -27.36 -5.13 -9.63
N PRO A 712 -28.67 -4.93 -9.35
CA PRO A 712 -29.50 -3.79 -9.77
C PRO A 712 -29.41 -2.60 -8.81
N ASP A 713 -29.64 -1.41 -9.37
CA ASP A 713 -29.48 -0.12 -8.68
C ASP A 713 -30.72 0.21 -7.84
N GLN A 714 -30.59 0.06 -6.53
CA GLN A 714 -31.70 0.25 -5.59
C GLN A 714 -31.22 0.74 -4.22
N LEU A 715 -31.93 1.72 -3.65
CA LEU A 715 -31.79 2.16 -2.26
C LEU A 715 -33.08 1.92 -1.49
N ARG A 716 -33.00 1.14 -0.40
CA ARG A 716 -34.11 0.90 0.51
C ARG A 716 -33.73 1.33 1.93
N ILE A 717 -34.54 2.18 2.53
CA ILE A 717 -34.38 2.62 3.91
C ILE A 717 -35.57 2.12 4.73
N GLY A 718 -35.28 1.50 5.87
CA GLY A 718 -36.28 0.99 6.80
C GLY A 718 -37.06 2.12 7.46
N GLU A 719 -36.44 2.73 8.46
CA GLU A 719 -36.92 3.95 9.12
C GLU A 719 -35.83 5.01 9.07
N LEU A 720 -36.18 6.22 8.67
CA LEU A 720 -35.30 7.39 8.64
C LEU A 720 -35.77 8.38 9.71
N ARG A 721 -34.97 8.62 10.74
CA ARG A 721 -35.26 9.58 11.81
C ARG A 721 -34.54 10.89 11.55
N ILE A 722 -35.27 12.00 11.59
CA ILE A 722 -34.75 13.36 11.41
C ILE A 722 -35.10 14.18 12.64
N THR A 723 -34.09 14.66 13.36
CA THR A 723 -34.26 15.39 14.61
C THR A 723 -33.85 16.85 14.43
N GLU A 724 -34.73 17.75 14.86
CA GLU A 724 -34.60 19.20 14.76
C GLU A 724 -34.20 19.68 13.34
N PRO A 725 -34.87 19.20 12.25
CA PRO A 725 -34.60 19.76 10.93
C PRO A 725 -35.10 21.19 10.86
N ASN A 726 -34.30 22.07 10.26
CA ASN A 726 -34.61 23.48 10.07
C ASN A 726 -34.41 23.88 8.62
N GLY A 727 -35.25 24.78 8.13
CA GLY A 727 -35.13 25.35 6.79
C GLY A 727 -36.08 26.51 6.54
N LYS A 728 -35.91 27.15 5.39
CA LYS A 728 -36.74 28.27 4.96
C LYS A 728 -37.41 27.97 3.63
N PHE A 729 -38.67 28.39 3.50
CA PHE A 729 -39.39 28.38 2.23
C PHE A 729 -39.89 29.79 1.96
N ILE A 730 -39.34 30.41 0.91
CA ILE A 730 -39.61 31.81 0.58
C ILE A 730 -40.14 31.88 -0.84
N ILE A 731 -41.30 32.51 -0.99
CA ILE A 731 -41.86 32.95 -2.27
C ILE A 731 -41.45 34.41 -2.46
N TYR A 732 -40.74 34.74 -3.53
CA TYR A 732 -40.28 36.10 -3.79
C TYR A 732 -41.32 36.95 -4.52
N GLU A 733 -41.04 38.25 -4.68
CA GLU A 733 -41.92 39.21 -5.37
C GLU A 733 -42.32 38.79 -6.80
N ASP A 734 -41.42 38.14 -7.52
CA ASP A 734 -41.63 37.57 -8.86
C ASP A 734 -42.31 36.18 -8.85
N ARG A 735 -42.74 35.70 -7.67
CA ARG A 735 -43.32 34.37 -7.42
C ARG A 735 -42.37 33.20 -7.61
N SER A 736 -41.08 33.45 -7.80
CA SER A 736 -40.06 32.39 -7.78
C SER A 736 -39.78 31.94 -6.33
N LEU A 737 -39.22 30.74 -6.19
CA LEU A 737 -38.94 30.15 -4.88
C LEU A 737 -37.45 30.28 -4.53
N ASN A 738 -37.12 30.38 -3.24
CA ASN A 738 -35.70 30.33 -2.80
C ASN A 738 -34.97 29.07 -3.27
N VAL A 739 -35.66 27.93 -3.29
CA VAL A 739 -35.09 26.66 -3.77
C VAL A 739 -34.76 26.65 -5.27
N THR A 740 -35.44 27.44 -6.10
CA THR A 740 -35.12 27.54 -7.54
C THR A 740 -34.03 28.56 -7.81
N ARG A 741 -33.99 29.66 -7.04
CA ARG A 741 -32.95 30.70 -7.16
C ARG A 741 -31.56 30.23 -6.74
N ILE A 742 -31.48 29.23 -5.86
CA ILE A 742 -30.20 28.71 -5.39
C ILE A 742 -29.53 27.78 -6.39
N LEU A 743 -30.25 27.26 -7.39
CA LEU A 743 -29.65 26.42 -8.43
C LEU A 743 -28.79 27.30 -9.34
N ARG A 744 -27.54 26.88 -9.59
CA ARG A 744 -26.72 27.56 -10.58
C ARG A 744 -27.27 27.22 -11.95
N ASP A 745 -27.52 28.25 -12.76
CA ASP A 745 -27.85 28.08 -14.17
C ASP A 745 -26.66 27.41 -14.84
N GLN A 746 -26.77 26.09 -15.04
CA GLN A 746 -25.76 25.31 -15.75
C GLN A 746 -25.89 25.66 -17.22
N GLY A 747 -25.34 26.81 -17.60
CA GLY A 747 -25.35 27.41 -18.94
C GLY A 747 -25.99 26.51 -19.99
N SER A 748 -27.33 26.52 -20.03
CA SER A 748 -28.05 25.86 -21.10
C SER A 748 -27.82 26.74 -22.31
N ALA A 749 -26.75 26.45 -23.06
CA ALA A 749 -26.75 26.76 -24.46
C ALA A 749 -28.01 26.11 -25.01
N ALA A 750 -29.00 26.95 -25.33
CA ALA A 750 -30.22 26.57 -26.00
C ALA A 750 -29.84 25.86 -27.31
N ALA A 751 -29.72 24.54 -27.25
CA ALA A 751 -29.82 23.69 -28.42
C ALA A 751 -31.31 23.66 -28.80
N PRO A 752 -31.67 23.90 -30.07
CA PRO A 752 -33.05 23.77 -30.51
C PRO A 752 -33.55 22.36 -30.20
N ALA A 753 -34.73 22.28 -29.61
CA ALA A 753 -35.47 21.04 -29.47
C ALA A 753 -35.86 20.54 -30.87
N ASP A 754 -34.97 19.78 -31.48
CA ASP A 754 -35.28 18.76 -32.50
C ASP A 754 -34.03 17.89 -32.72
N THR A 755 -34.19 16.58 -32.56
CA THR A 755 -33.20 15.50 -32.84
C THR A 755 -32.15 15.14 -31.77
N ALA A 756 -32.50 15.18 -30.48
CA ALA A 756 -31.83 14.28 -29.53
C ALA A 756 -32.48 12.88 -29.62
N PRO A 757 -31.74 11.79 -29.92
CA PRO A 757 -32.28 10.44 -29.74
C PRO A 757 -32.65 10.31 -28.27
N ALA A 758 -33.89 9.90 -27.98
CA ALA A 758 -34.32 9.55 -26.64
C ALA A 758 -33.21 8.69 -25.99
N ALA A 759 -32.55 9.24 -24.97
CA ALA A 759 -31.59 8.48 -24.20
C ALA A 759 -32.33 7.22 -23.75
N LYS A 760 -31.84 6.05 -24.20
CA LYS A 760 -32.41 4.76 -23.81
C LYS A 760 -32.59 4.80 -22.29
N ASP A 761 -33.81 4.52 -21.84
CA ASP A 761 -34.18 4.36 -20.44
C ASP A 761 -33.11 3.52 -19.72
N GLY A 762 -32.12 4.18 -19.11
CA GLY A 762 -31.39 3.60 -18.00
C GLY A 762 -32.41 3.51 -16.88
N GLU A 763 -32.75 2.29 -16.45
CA GLU A 763 -33.69 2.07 -15.36
C GLU A 763 -33.38 3.05 -14.22
N ALA A 764 -34.32 3.96 -13.94
CA ALA A 764 -34.12 5.01 -12.95
C ALA A 764 -33.76 4.39 -11.59
N PHE A 765 -32.77 4.98 -10.90
CA PHE A 765 -32.29 4.48 -9.61
C PHE A 765 -33.44 4.42 -8.59
N ALA A 766 -33.87 3.22 -8.21
CA ALA A 766 -35.08 3.02 -7.43
C ALA A 766 -34.86 3.32 -5.94
N VAL A 767 -35.55 4.32 -5.38
CA VAL A 767 -35.44 4.73 -3.97
C VAL A 767 -36.74 4.44 -3.23
N ALA A 768 -36.66 3.82 -2.05
CA ALA A 768 -37.81 3.59 -1.18
C ALA A 768 -37.44 3.78 0.30
N VAL A 769 -38.20 4.59 1.02
CA VAL A 769 -38.11 4.82 2.46
C VAL A 769 -39.44 4.38 3.09
N ASN A 770 -39.44 3.31 3.88
CA ASN A 770 -40.71 2.77 4.38
C ASN A 770 -41.35 3.71 5.43
N ARG A 771 -40.53 4.36 6.27
CA ARG A 771 -40.97 5.28 7.33
C ARG A 771 -39.97 6.42 7.49
N ILE A 772 -40.45 7.65 7.52
CA ILE A 772 -39.70 8.84 7.90
C ILE A 772 -40.32 9.35 9.18
N ARG A 773 -39.51 9.57 10.20
CA ARG A 773 -39.93 10.19 11.45
C ARG A 773 -39.26 11.55 11.57
N ILE A 774 -40.06 12.55 11.83
CA ILE A 774 -39.63 13.94 11.98
C ILE A 774 -39.88 14.32 13.44
N ASP A 775 -38.84 14.80 14.12
CA ASP A 775 -38.90 15.20 15.51
C ASP A 775 -38.53 16.68 15.64
N LYS A 776 -39.48 17.51 16.09
CA LYS A 776 -39.28 18.94 16.41
C LYS A 776 -38.72 19.77 15.26
N ALA A 777 -39.27 19.61 14.05
CA ALA A 777 -38.90 20.43 12.90
C ALA A 777 -39.27 21.91 13.07
N GLN A 778 -38.47 22.76 12.44
CA GLN A 778 -38.63 24.22 12.37
C GLN A 778 -38.65 24.65 10.90
N LEU A 779 -39.68 25.38 10.50
CA LEU A 779 -39.85 25.85 9.14
C LEU A 779 -40.25 27.32 9.17
N GLU A 780 -39.43 28.17 8.58
CA GLU A 780 -39.77 29.57 8.34
C GLU A 780 -40.42 29.67 6.96
N PHE A 781 -41.67 30.12 6.91
CA PHE A 781 -42.37 30.39 5.67
C PHE A 781 -42.50 31.90 5.47
N ALA A 782 -42.14 32.39 4.29
CA ALA A 782 -42.34 33.78 3.92
C ALA A 782 -42.88 33.90 2.50
N ASP A 783 -43.86 34.79 2.32
CA ASP A 783 -44.40 35.17 1.02
C ASP A 783 -44.17 36.66 0.81
N LEU A 784 -43.10 36.95 0.08
CA LEU A 784 -42.67 38.30 -0.26
C LEU A 784 -43.40 38.83 -1.50
N SER A 785 -44.28 38.05 -2.14
CA SER A 785 -45.11 38.49 -3.29
C SER A 785 -46.28 39.41 -2.92
N LEU A 786 -46.34 39.79 -1.65
CA LEU A 786 -47.39 40.59 -1.02
C LEU A 786 -46.79 41.86 -0.43
N THR A 787 -47.60 42.92 -0.37
CA THR A 787 -47.22 44.18 0.27
C THR A 787 -48.31 44.59 1.26
N PRO A 788 -48.03 44.66 2.59
CA PRO A 788 -46.77 44.29 3.26
C PRO A 788 -46.41 42.80 3.10
N GLN A 789 -45.17 42.40 3.38
CA GLN A 789 -44.69 41.02 3.23
C GLN A 789 -45.23 40.09 4.32
N PHE A 790 -45.51 38.83 3.99
CA PHE A 790 -45.98 37.81 4.93
C PHE A 790 -44.84 36.91 5.42
N GLY A 791 -44.85 36.57 6.71
CA GLY A 791 -43.94 35.59 7.29
C GLY A 791 -44.52 34.95 8.54
N THR A 792 -44.30 33.65 8.72
CA THR A 792 -44.74 32.86 9.88
C THR A 792 -43.73 31.76 10.21
N ASN A 793 -43.66 31.37 11.48
CA ASN A 793 -42.79 30.31 11.96
C ASN A 793 -43.59 29.08 12.37
N ILE A 794 -43.32 27.95 11.74
CA ILE A 794 -43.86 26.64 12.13
C ILE A 794 -42.77 25.91 12.90
N HIS A 795 -43.02 25.57 14.16
CA HIS A 795 -42.04 24.91 15.00
C HIS A 795 -42.61 23.73 15.77
N SER A 796 -41.72 22.93 16.34
CA SER A 796 -42.08 21.70 17.06
C SER A 796 -42.89 20.73 16.17
N LEU A 797 -42.70 20.80 14.86
CA LEU A 797 -43.40 19.94 13.91
C LEU A 797 -42.86 18.51 14.02
N SER A 798 -43.69 17.60 14.47
CA SER A 798 -43.36 16.21 14.76
C SER A 798 -44.37 15.26 14.11
N GLY A 799 -43.90 14.12 13.65
CA GLY A 799 -44.78 13.09 13.11
C GLY A 799 -44.09 12.12 12.17
N VAL A 800 -44.89 11.45 11.35
CA VAL A 800 -44.46 10.30 10.56
C VAL A 800 -44.96 10.42 9.11
N VAL A 801 -44.09 10.08 8.17
CA VAL A 801 -44.44 9.85 6.75
C VAL A 801 -44.11 8.41 6.40
N ASN A 802 -45.10 7.60 6.04
CA ASN A 802 -44.91 6.21 5.63
C ASN A 802 -44.98 6.08 4.11
N GLY A 803 -44.23 5.14 3.53
CA GLY A 803 -44.40 4.74 2.12
C GLY A 803 -43.78 5.67 1.06
N LEU A 804 -42.75 6.46 1.38
CA LEU A 804 -42.09 7.31 0.39
C LEU A 804 -41.28 6.46 -0.61
N SER A 805 -41.62 6.49 -1.90
CA SER A 805 -40.92 5.67 -2.91
C SER A 805 -40.97 6.32 -4.29
N SER A 806 -39.91 6.14 -5.09
CA SER A 806 -39.80 6.64 -6.47
C SER A 806 -40.60 5.83 -7.49
N LYS A 807 -41.24 4.74 -7.07
CA LYS A 807 -42.20 4.00 -7.89
C LYS A 807 -43.46 4.82 -8.15
N GLU A 808 -43.97 4.73 -9.37
CA GLU A 808 -45.10 5.55 -9.83
C GLU A 808 -46.41 5.30 -9.08
N ASP A 809 -46.63 4.09 -8.57
CA ASP A 809 -47.84 3.66 -7.87
C ASP A 809 -47.75 3.81 -6.34
N ALA A 810 -46.60 4.29 -5.82
CA ALA A 810 -46.38 4.39 -4.39
C ALA A 810 -47.12 5.57 -3.78
N THR A 811 -48.02 5.27 -2.82
CA THR A 811 -48.74 6.27 -2.03
C THR A 811 -48.07 6.43 -0.67
N ALA A 812 -47.67 7.65 -0.34
CA ALA A 812 -47.16 8.00 0.96
C ALA A 812 -48.29 8.46 1.89
N GLN A 813 -48.28 8.04 3.14
CA GLN A 813 -49.20 8.51 4.19
C GLN A 813 -48.48 9.52 5.08
N VAL A 814 -49.13 10.63 5.40
CA VAL A 814 -48.55 11.74 6.15
C VAL A 814 -49.36 11.99 7.42
N GLU A 815 -48.67 12.06 8.56
CA GLU A 815 -49.24 12.40 9.85
C GLU A 815 -48.28 13.33 10.61
N LEU A 816 -48.51 14.65 10.57
CA LEU A 816 -47.64 15.66 11.20
C LEU A 816 -48.43 16.64 12.08
N ASP A 817 -47.93 16.91 13.29
CA ASP A 817 -48.46 17.89 14.24
C ASP A 817 -47.40 18.93 14.55
N GLY A 818 -47.76 20.22 14.56
CA GLY A 818 -46.83 21.30 14.84
C GLY A 818 -47.51 22.51 15.47
N LYS A 819 -46.69 23.47 15.88
CA LYS A 819 -47.12 24.76 16.41
C LYS A 819 -46.84 25.84 15.38
N VAL A 820 -47.70 26.85 15.34
CA VAL A 820 -47.57 28.01 14.46
C VAL A 820 -47.47 29.24 15.35
N ASP A 821 -46.34 29.95 15.27
CA ASP A 821 -45.99 31.02 16.19
C ASP A 821 -46.22 30.60 17.67
N GLU A 822 -46.62 31.50 18.58
CA GLU A 822 -46.62 31.19 20.03
C GLU A 822 -47.78 30.25 20.46
N TYR A 823 -48.99 30.45 19.95
CA TYR A 823 -50.21 29.76 20.42
C TYR A 823 -51.04 29.10 19.30
N GLY A 824 -50.59 29.14 18.05
CA GLY A 824 -51.25 28.47 16.93
C GLY A 824 -50.86 26.99 16.86
N SER A 825 -51.73 26.17 16.30
CA SER A 825 -51.42 24.76 16.00
C SER A 825 -51.70 24.42 14.54
N ALA A 826 -50.89 23.53 13.98
CA ALA A 826 -51.05 22.97 12.64
C ALA A 826 -51.07 21.44 12.72
N ARG A 827 -52.00 20.81 12.01
CA ARG A 827 -52.03 19.36 11.82
C ARG A 827 -52.17 19.05 10.34
N ILE A 828 -51.41 18.09 9.86
CA ILE A 828 -51.44 17.59 8.48
C ILE A 828 -51.69 16.10 8.56
N ARG A 829 -52.73 15.64 7.86
CA ARG A 829 -53.14 14.23 7.81
C ARG A 829 -53.50 13.88 6.37
N GLY A 830 -53.20 12.68 5.93
CA GLY A 830 -53.69 12.18 4.64
C GLY A 830 -52.68 11.33 3.88
N SER A 831 -52.80 11.30 2.56
CA SER A 831 -51.96 10.51 1.68
C SER A 831 -51.77 11.16 0.31
N LEU A 832 -50.64 10.90 -0.35
CA LEU A 832 -50.34 11.46 -1.68
C LEU A 832 -49.32 10.60 -2.43
N GLN A 833 -49.24 10.73 -3.74
CA GLN A 833 -48.17 10.14 -4.57
C GLN A 833 -47.02 11.13 -4.74
N PRO A 834 -45.85 10.95 -4.08
CA PRO A 834 -44.82 12.00 -3.97
C PRO A 834 -44.26 12.52 -5.29
N PHE A 835 -44.12 11.64 -6.29
CA PHE A 835 -43.57 11.97 -7.61
C PHE A 835 -44.66 12.14 -8.68
N LYS A 836 -45.93 11.97 -8.31
CA LYS A 836 -47.11 12.16 -9.15
C LYS A 836 -48.24 12.81 -8.31
N ALA A 837 -47.91 13.88 -7.58
CA ALA A 837 -48.87 14.49 -6.64
C ALA A 837 -50.13 15.01 -7.33
N THR A 838 -50.02 15.34 -8.62
CA THR A 838 -51.16 15.72 -9.47
C THR A 838 -52.06 14.54 -9.84
N ASP A 839 -51.60 13.29 -9.70
CA ASP A 839 -52.38 12.09 -10.02
C ASP A 839 -53.16 11.60 -8.79
N PHE A 840 -52.55 11.67 -7.60
CA PHE A 840 -53.23 11.39 -6.35
C PHE A 840 -52.69 12.23 -5.18
N THR A 841 -53.59 12.99 -4.55
CA THR A 841 -53.39 13.68 -3.26
C THR A 841 -54.72 13.64 -2.51
N ASP A 842 -54.71 13.33 -1.22
CA ASP A 842 -55.84 13.44 -0.31
C ASP A 842 -55.29 13.93 1.02
N LEU A 843 -55.26 15.24 1.21
CA LEU A 843 -54.64 15.89 2.35
C LEU A 843 -55.63 16.78 3.10
N LYS A 844 -55.71 16.56 4.41
CA LYS A 844 -56.41 17.41 5.36
C LYS A 844 -55.40 18.22 6.17
N LEU A 845 -55.49 19.54 6.08
CA LEU A 845 -54.71 20.49 6.85
C LEU A 845 -55.63 21.24 7.80
N VAL A 846 -55.29 21.21 9.09
CA VAL A 846 -56.08 21.80 10.17
C VAL A 846 -55.20 22.81 10.89
N PHE A 847 -55.57 24.07 10.82
CA PHE A 847 -54.94 25.15 11.56
C PHE A 847 -55.92 25.70 12.60
N ARG A 848 -55.43 25.97 13.80
CA ARG A 848 -56.23 26.56 14.87
C ARG A 848 -55.49 27.74 15.46
N ASN A 849 -56.25 28.78 15.82
CA ASN A 849 -55.76 29.93 16.57
C ASN A 849 -54.62 30.70 15.88
N LEU A 850 -54.69 30.85 14.56
CA LEU A 850 -53.75 31.67 13.78
C LEU A 850 -54.01 33.16 14.04
N GLU A 851 -52.96 33.94 14.25
CA GLU A 851 -53.05 35.38 14.48
C GLU A 851 -53.35 36.13 13.17
N MET A 852 -54.53 36.75 13.06
CA MET A 852 -54.95 37.39 11.80
C MET A 852 -54.24 38.71 11.51
N ASN A 853 -53.67 39.37 12.53
CA ASN A 853 -52.87 40.57 12.31
C ASN A 853 -51.65 40.30 11.41
N ARG A 854 -51.11 39.08 11.45
CA ARG A 854 -50.03 38.58 10.57
C ARG A 854 -50.50 38.40 9.12
N LEU A 855 -51.79 38.25 8.87
CA LEU A 855 -52.39 38.07 7.54
C LEU A 855 -52.75 39.39 6.84
N THR A 856 -52.46 40.54 7.47
CA THR A 856 -52.58 41.88 6.87
C THR A 856 -52.03 41.99 5.43
N PRO A 857 -50.87 41.39 5.07
CA PRO A 857 -50.40 41.25 3.68
C PRO A 857 -51.46 40.81 2.67
N TYR A 858 -52.22 39.77 2.99
CA TYR A 858 -53.24 39.19 2.13
C TYR A 858 -54.52 40.06 2.12
N SER A 859 -54.95 40.57 3.28
CA SER A 859 -56.13 41.44 3.35
C SER A 859 -55.89 42.80 2.71
N GLY A 860 -54.68 43.36 2.81
CA GLY A 860 -54.31 44.61 2.15
C GLY A 860 -54.36 44.48 0.63
N LYS A 861 -53.77 43.41 0.08
CA LYS A 861 -53.72 43.18 -1.38
C LYS A 861 -55.11 43.00 -1.98
N PHE A 862 -55.94 42.12 -1.42
CA PHE A 862 -57.21 41.73 -2.03
C PHE A 862 -58.44 42.50 -1.50
N ALA A 863 -58.39 42.94 -0.24
CA ALA A 863 -59.49 43.61 0.44
C ALA A 863 -59.20 45.11 0.75
N GLY A 864 -57.97 45.60 0.54
CA GLY A 864 -57.63 47.01 0.72
C GLY A 864 -57.68 47.50 2.17
N ARG A 865 -57.62 46.60 3.17
CA ARG A 865 -57.70 46.94 4.60
C ARG A 865 -56.68 46.15 5.42
N ARG A 866 -56.15 46.79 6.47
CA ARG A 866 -55.34 46.14 7.50
C ARG A 866 -56.22 45.36 8.49
N ILE A 867 -55.67 44.32 9.10
CA ILE A 867 -56.29 43.60 10.22
C ILE A 867 -55.57 44.00 11.52
N ASP A 868 -56.29 44.59 12.46
CA ASP A 868 -55.74 45.03 13.76
C ASP A 868 -55.69 43.86 14.76
N SER A 869 -56.75 43.05 14.80
CA SER A 869 -56.85 41.88 15.68
C SER A 869 -57.83 40.85 15.14
N GLY A 870 -57.66 39.60 15.57
CA GLY A 870 -58.56 38.49 15.26
C GLY A 870 -57.82 37.16 15.28
N LYS A 871 -58.54 36.06 15.49
CA LYS A 871 -57.99 34.71 15.40
C LYS A 871 -58.66 33.95 14.26
N LEU A 872 -57.90 33.16 13.52
CA LEU A 872 -58.38 32.35 12.41
C LEU A 872 -58.10 30.87 12.67
N SER A 873 -59.12 30.04 12.46
CA SER A 873 -59.01 28.60 12.35
C SER A 873 -59.38 28.20 10.92
N VAL A 874 -58.62 27.28 10.34
CA VAL A 874 -58.76 26.87 8.94
C VAL A 874 -58.78 25.34 8.88
N ASP A 875 -59.79 24.77 8.23
CA ASP A 875 -59.80 23.38 7.78
C ASP A 875 -59.74 23.33 6.27
N LEU A 876 -58.69 22.73 5.73
CA LEU A 876 -58.49 22.55 4.30
C LEU A 876 -58.48 21.05 4.01
N GLU A 877 -59.31 20.57 3.09
CA GLU A 877 -59.29 19.19 2.62
C GLU A 877 -59.16 19.20 1.11
N TYR A 878 -58.00 18.78 0.60
CA TYR A 878 -57.70 18.78 -0.83
C TYR A 878 -57.55 17.35 -1.36
N LYS A 879 -58.43 16.99 -2.28
CA LYS A 879 -58.45 15.73 -3.00
C LYS A 879 -58.13 15.97 -4.47
N ILE A 880 -57.02 15.43 -4.93
CA ILE A 880 -56.61 15.41 -6.33
C ILE A 880 -56.67 13.96 -6.82
N LYS A 881 -57.42 13.71 -7.90
CA LYS A 881 -57.42 12.44 -8.63
C LYS A 881 -57.30 12.71 -10.11
N GLN A 882 -56.25 12.20 -10.77
CA GLN A 882 -56.01 12.39 -12.20
C GLN A 882 -56.11 13.86 -12.63
N ARG A 883 -55.39 14.74 -11.93
CA ARG A 883 -55.34 16.20 -12.14
C ARG A 883 -56.67 16.94 -11.88
N GLN A 884 -57.71 16.26 -11.39
CA GLN A 884 -58.96 16.87 -10.94
C GLN A 884 -58.88 17.20 -9.46
N LEU A 885 -59.07 18.48 -9.11
CA LEU A 885 -59.08 18.98 -7.75
C LEU A 885 -60.51 19.07 -7.22
N ALA A 886 -60.73 18.52 -6.03
CA ALA A 886 -61.87 18.78 -5.16
C ALA A 886 -61.33 19.22 -3.80
N GLY A 887 -61.64 20.45 -3.41
CA GLY A 887 -61.20 21.10 -2.19
C GLY A 887 -62.37 21.52 -1.33
N GLU A 888 -62.32 21.27 -0.02
CA GLU A 888 -63.21 21.87 0.96
C GLU A 888 -62.39 22.80 1.84
N ASN A 889 -62.77 24.07 1.94
CA ASN A 889 -62.07 25.05 2.76
C ASN A 889 -63.05 25.67 3.75
N LYS A 890 -62.86 25.41 5.04
CA LYS A 890 -63.65 26.00 6.11
C LYS A 890 -62.81 26.99 6.89
N PHE A 891 -63.32 28.21 7.04
CA PHE A 891 -62.65 29.29 7.75
C PHE A 891 -63.53 29.76 8.91
N VAL A 892 -63.00 29.67 10.13
CA VAL A 892 -63.65 30.16 11.34
C VAL A 892 -62.83 31.32 11.88
N VAL A 893 -63.39 32.51 11.84
CA VAL A 893 -62.75 33.75 12.28
C VAL A 893 -63.41 34.23 13.57
N ASN A 894 -62.62 34.61 14.57
CA ASN A 894 -63.12 35.06 15.88
C ASN A 894 -62.62 36.49 16.18
N LYS A 895 -63.56 37.40 16.43
CA LYS A 895 -63.38 38.81 16.82
C LYS A 895 -62.46 39.59 15.86
N LEU A 896 -62.76 39.50 14.57
CA LEU A 896 -62.04 40.25 13.54
C LEU A 896 -62.27 41.75 13.67
N ARG A 897 -61.18 42.53 13.74
CA ARG A 897 -61.22 43.99 13.67
C ARG A 897 -60.35 44.47 12.52
N LEU A 898 -60.96 45.22 11.62
CA LEU A 898 -60.25 45.88 10.54
C LEU A 898 -59.68 47.22 11.02
N GLY A 899 -58.49 47.54 10.53
CA GLY A 899 -57.81 48.80 10.77
C GLY A 899 -57.94 49.77 9.60
N GLU A 900 -56.88 50.54 9.40
CA GLU A 900 -56.79 51.55 8.33
C GLU A 900 -56.84 50.94 6.91
N GLN A 901 -57.26 51.78 5.96
CA GLN A 901 -57.35 51.41 4.55
C GLN A 901 -55.95 51.42 3.93
N VAL A 902 -55.65 50.39 3.13
CA VAL A 902 -54.37 50.20 2.45
C VAL A 902 -54.60 50.38 0.95
N SER A 903 -53.78 51.21 0.29
CA SER A 903 -53.84 51.38 -1.16
C SER A 903 -53.34 50.12 -1.87
N SER A 904 -54.21 49.45 -2.63
CA SER A 904 -53.87 48.30 -3.48
C SER A 904 -54.61 48.42 -4.81
N GLU A 905 -53.91 48.18 -5.92
CA GLU A 905 -54.48 48.19 -7.28
C GLU A 905 -55.40 46.98 -7.53
N ASP A 906 -55.13 45.86 -6.85
CA ASP A 906 -55.89 44.61 -6.95
C ASP A 906 -57.08 44.54 -5.96
N ALA A 907 -57.24 45.55 -5.08
CA ALA A 907 -58.26 45.53 -4.05
C ALA A 907 -59.66 45.84 -4.60
N VAL A 908 -60.62 44.97 -4.29
CA VAL A 908 -62.02 45.19 -4.64
C VAL A 908 -62.65 46.17 -3.65
N ASN A 909 -63.29 47.24 -4.16
CA ASN A 909 -63.91 48.26 -3.31
C ASN A 909 -65.22 47.74 -2.66
N LEU A 910 -65.08 47.03 -1.54
CA LEU A 910 -66.17 46.37 -0.81
C LEU A 910 -66.41 47.06 0.55
N PRO A 911 -67.66 47.20 1.02
CA PRO A 911 -67.97 47.70 2.37
C PRO A 911 -67.71 46.59 3.42
N LEU A 912 -66.44 46.32 3.71
CA LEU A 912 -66.01 45.18 4.52
C LEU A 912 -66.55 45.19 5.96
N ASP A 913 -66.67 46.36 6.59
CA ASP A 913 -67.24 46.48 7.93
C ASP A 913 -68.71 45.99 7.98
N LEU A 914 -69.47 46.25 6.91
CA LEU A 914 -70.84 45.77 6.77
C LEU A 914 -70.87 44.25 6.51
N ALA A 915 -69.94 43.75 5.70
CA ALA A 915 -69.83 42.31 5.44
C ALA A 915 -69.47 41.52 6.71
N ILE A 916 -68.55 42.04 7.52
CA ILE A 916 -68.20 41.47 8.84
C ILE A 916 -69.43 41.49 9.74
N ALA A 917 -70.10 42.63 9.90
CA ALA A 917 -71.27 42.73 10.78
C ALA A 917 -72.46 41.84 10.36
N LEU A 918 -72.56 41.45 9.09
CA LEU A 918 -73.58 40.52 8.58
C LEU A 918 -73.20 39.05 8.75
N LEU A 919 -71.90 38.74 8.77
CA LEU A 919 -71.35 37.39 8.87
C LEU A 919 -71.00 37.01 10.32
N GLU A 920 -70.77 38.00 11.18
CA GLU A 920 -70.40 37.85 12.58
C GLU A 920 -71.64 37.51 13.43
N ASP A 921 -71.54 36.43 14.21
CA ASP A 921 -72.60 36.02 15.15
C ASP A 921 -72.57 36.84 16.47
N SER A 922 -73.46 36.51 17.42
CA SER A 922 -73.51 37.21 18.71
C SER A 922 -72.26 37.04 19.60
N ASN A 923 -71.40 36.07 19.31
CA ASN A 923 -70.17 35.79 20.03
C ASN A 923 -68.93 36.38 19.33
N GLY A 924 -69.12 37.00 18.17
CA GLY A 924 -68.06 37.58 17.37
C GLY A 924 -67.41 36.60 16.39
N VAL A 925 -68.09 35.51 16.03
CA VAL A 925 -67.55 34.43 15.19
C VAL A 925 -68.14 34.49 13.77
N ILE A 926 -67.29 34.34 12.76
CA ILE A 926 -67.64 34.21 11.35
C ILE A 926 -67.25 32.79 10.90
N ASP A 927 -68.21 31.99 10.44
CA ASP A 927 -67.97 30.64 9.90
C ASP A 927 -68.28 30.59 8.40
N LEU A 928 -67.27 30.27 7.58
CA LEU A 928 -67.33 30.30 6.12
C LEU A 928 -66.87 28.98 5.51
N ASP A 929 -67.77 28.30 4.82
CA ASP A 929 -67.48 27.12 4.02
C ASP A 929 -67.36 27.47 2.52
N LEU A 930 -66.17 27.27 1.95
CA LEU A 930 -65.78 27.65 0.59
C LEU A 930 -65.21 26.44 -0.17
N PRO A 931 -66.05 25.57 -0.76
CA PRO A 931 -65.56 24.48 -1.60
C PRO A 931 -64.97 24.99 -2.91
N VAL A 932 -63.93 24.33 -3.41
CA VAL A 932 -63.22 24.60 -4.66
C VAL A 932 -63.21 23.33 -5.50
N SER A 933 -63.49 23.41 -6.79
CA SER A 933 -63.43 22.25 -7.69
C SER A 933 -62.97 22.68 -9.09
N GLY A 934 -62.16 21.88 -9.77
CA GLY A 934 -61.70 22.17 -11.13
C GLY A 934 -60.55 21.29 -11.62
N SER A 935 -60.16 21.48 -12.87
CA SER A 935 -58.95 20.87 -13.45
C SER A 935 -57.72 21.69 -13.08
N LEU A 936 -56.58 21.04 -12.80
CA LEU A 936 -55.31 21.74 -12.60
C LEU A 936 -54.76 22.37 -13.89
N ASP A 937 -55.23 21.93 -15.06
CA ASP A 937 -54.80 22.44 -16.38
C ASP A 937 -55.55 23.71 -16.82
N ASP A 938 -56.71 23.99 -16.23
CA ASP A 938 -57.59 25.10 -16.60
C ASP A 938 -58.25 25.72 -15.34
N PRO A 939 -57.64 26.74 -14.73
CA PRO A 939 -57.95 27.20 -13.36
C PRO A 939 -59.19 28.11 -13.23
N GLU A 940 -60.24 27.95 -14.04
CA GLU A 940 -61.50 28.68 -13.86
C GLU A 940 -62.33 28.11 -12.70
N PHE A 941 -62.05 28.56 -11.48
CA PHE A 941 -62.75 28.12 -10.27
C PHE A 941 -64.10 28.87 -10.07
N SER A 942 -65.20 28.14 -9.78
CA SER A 942 -66.54 28.73 -9.65
C SER A 942 -66.88 29.16 -8.21
N TYR A 943 -66.86 30.47 -7.91
CA TYR A 943 -67.06 30.99 -6.54
C TYR A 943 -68.50 31.47 -6.22
N GLY A 944 -69.28 31.88 -7.24
CA GLY A 944 -70.42 32.78 -7.04
C GLY A 944 -71.74 32.20 -6.48
N LYS A 945 -71.91 30.89 -6.38
CA LYS A 945 -73.21 30.26 -6.02
C LYS A 945 -73.29 29.68 -4.61
N ILE A 946 -72.18 29.70 -3.85
CA ILE A 946 -72.05 28.94 -2.61
C ILE A 946 -72.02 29.86 -1.36
N VAL A 947 -71.44 31.06 -1.48
CA VAL A 947 -71.33 32.05 -0.39
C VAL A 947 -72.70 32.52 0.17
N TRP A 948 -73.72 32.65 -0.68
CA TRP A 948 -75.04 33.17 -0.27
C TRP A 948 -75.83 32.23 0.67
N LYS A 949 -75.50 30.92 0.69
CA LYS A 949 -76.17 29.94 1.56
C LYS A 949 -75.68 29.97 3.01
N ALA A 950 -74.46 30.45 3.27
CA ALA A 950 -73.88 30.50 4.62
C ALA A 950 -74.52 31.60 5.50
N ILE A 951 -74.89 32.75 4.90
CA ILE A 951 -75.39 33.95 5.62
C ILE A 951 -76.73 33.69 6.36
N VAL A 952 -77.57 32.77 5.90
CA VAL A 952 -78.96 32.65 6.38
C VAL A 952 -79.11 31.73 7.62
N ASN A 953 -78.12 30.92 7.95
CA ASN A 953 -78.29 29.85 8.96
C ASN A 953 -77.86 30.19 10.40
N VAL A 954 -77.25 31.36 10.66
CA VAL A 954 -76.57 31.65 11.94
C VAL A 954 -77.49 32.28 13.02
N LEU A 955 -78.77 32.53 12.75
CA LEU A 955 -79.64 33.32 13.64
C LEU A 955 -80.46 32.53 14.70
N GLY A 956 -79.84 31.73 15.57
CA GLY A 956 -80.58 31.29 16.77
C GLY A 956 -79.93 30.35 17.79
N LYS A 957 -79.50 30.91 18.94
CA LYS A 957 -80.00 30.67 20.32
C LYS A 957 -78.95 31.01 21.39
N ILE A 958 -79.41 31.54 22.54
CA ILE A 958 -78.62 31.93 23.73
C ILE A 958 -79.15 31.17 24.95
N VAL A 959 -78.25 30.74 25.85
CA VAL A 959 -78.53 30.52 27.29
C VAL A 959 -77.35 30.99 28.16
N THR A 960 -77.66 31.44 29.38
CA THR A 960 -76.85 32.20 30.36
C THR A 960 -75.89 31.36 31.22
N SER A 961 -74.63 31.81 31.39
CA SER A 961 -73.58 31.18 32.22
C SER A 961 -72.81 32.17 33.14
N PRO A 962 -72.27 31.72 34.31
CA PRO A 962 -71.54 32.52 35.31
C PRO A 962 -70.15 33.06 34.92
N PHE A 963 -69.53 32.68 33.79
CA PHE A 963 -68.19 33.17 33.38
C PHE A 963 -68.16 34.60 32.78
N ARG A 964 -69.32 35.22 32.57
CA ARG A 964 -69.45 36.55 31.93
C ARG A 964 -68.64 37.67 32.60
N ALA A 965 -68.48 37.63 33.92
CA ALA A 965 -67.76 38.68 34.65
C ALA A 965 -66.25 38.69 34.35
N LEU A 966 -65.65 37.53 34.06
CA LEU A 966 -64.25 37.40 33.68
C LEU A 966 -64.03 37.56 32.17
N GLY A 967 -64.95 37.05 31.35
CA GLY A 967 -64.91 37.23 29.89
C GLY A 967 -64.87 38.71 29.46
N ASN A 968 -65.64 39.58 30.14
CA ASN A 968 -65.62 41.03 29.88
C ASN A 968 -64.32 41.73 30.33
N LEU A 969 -63.58 41.18 31.29
CA LEU A 969 -62.30 41.74 31.76
C LEU A 969 -61.13 41.36 30.83
N LEU A 970 -61.22 40.19 30.22
CA LEU A 970 -60.17 39.58 29.38
C LEU A 970 -60.45 39.67 27.87
N GLY A 971 -61.67 40.05 27.47
CA GLY A 971 -62.08 40.08 26.06
C GLY A 971 -62.32 38.70 25.44
N ILE A 972 -62.52 37.64 26.24
CA ILE A 972 -62.75 36.25 25.80
C ILE A 972 -64.21 35.87 26.08
N GLY A 973 -64.84 35.04 25.23
CA GLY A 973 -66.22 34.56 25.45
C GLY A 973 -66.32 33.77 26.76
N ALA A 974 -67.42 33.94 27.50
CA ALA A 974 -67.63 33.27 28.79
C ALA A 974 -67.72 31.74 28.65
N ASP A 975 -68.42 31.30 27.61
CA ASP A 975 -68.55 29.95 27.09
C ASP A 975 -67.19 29.31 26.72
N GLN A 976 -66.25 30.12 26.24
CA GLN A 976 -64.92 29.67 25.86
C GLN A 976 -63.99 29.46 27.05
N LEU A 977 -64.37 29.81 28.29
CA LEU A 977 -63.53 29.68 29.49
C LEU A 977 -63.98 28.55 30.45
N GLU A 978 -65.08 27.85 30.12
CA GLU A 978 -65.74 26.90 31.04
C GLU A 978 -65.06 25.53 31.11
N ALA A 979 -64.34 25.13 30.07
CA ALA A 979 -63.66 23.86 30.01
C ALA A 979 -62.39 23.92 29.14
N LEU A 980 -61.35 23.17 29.47
CA LEU A 980 -60.20 22.95 28.56
C LEU A 980 -60.52 21.82 27.59
N LEU A 981 -60.13 21.99 26.33
CA LEU A 981 -60.30 20.96 25.31
C LEU A 981 -59.10 20.02 25.26
N PHE A 982 -59.35 18.72 25.31
CA PHE A 982 -58.36 17.68 25.07
C PHE A 982 -58.73 16.86 23.85
N ASP A 983 -57.70 16.52 23.05
CA ASP A 983 -57.86 15.52 22.01
C ASP A 983 -58.16 14.16 22.64
N PRO A 984 -59.06 13.35 22.06
CA PRO A 984 -59.35 12.00 22.53
C PRO A 984 -58.10 11.13 22.63
N GLY A 985 -57.96 10.38 23.73
CA GLY A 985 -56.80 9.52 23.99
C GLY A 985 -55.49 10.26 24.32
N SER A 986 -55.49 11.59 24.32
CA SER A 986 -54.29 12.42 24.57
C SER A 986 -54.37 13.20 25.88
N ALA A 987 -53.25 13.26 26.60
CA ALA A 987 -53.05 14.17 27.73
C ALA A 987 -52.29 15.45 27.35
N GLU A 988 -51.95 15.62 26.07
CA GLU A 988 -51.20 16.78 25.58
C GLU A 988 -52.08 18.04 25.63
N LEU A 989 -51.59 19.07 26.32
CA LEU A 989 -52.26 20.36 26.39
C LEU A 989 -51.93 21.18 25.13
N ALA A 990 -52.92 21.35 24.25
CA ALA A 990 -52.75 22.04 22.98
C ALA A 990 -52.38 23.53 23.17
N PRO A 991 -51.61 24.16 22.24
CA PRO A 991 -51.22 25.57 22.35
C PRO A 991 -52.38 26.57 22.57
N PRO A 992 -53.56 26.43 21.93
CA PRO A 992 -54.68 27.32 22.21
C PRO A 992 -55.18 27.25 23.68
N GLU A 993 -55.17 26.05 24.27
CA GLU A 993 -55.57 25.86 25.67
C GLU A 993 -54.52 26.39 26.65
N GLN A 994 -53.25 26.43 26.23
CA GLN A 994 -52.17 27.09 26.99
C GLN A 994 -52.37 28.61 27.07
N GLU A 995 -52.77 29.26 25.97
CA GLU A 995 -53.11 30.69 25.93
C GLU A 995 -54.28 31.01 26.88
N LYS A 996 -55.29 30.14 26.86
CA LYS A 996 -56.46 30.22 27.73
C LYS A 996 -56.11 30.10 29.20
N LEU A 997 -55.29 29.11 29.59
CA LEU A 997 -54.82 28.98 30.97
C LEU A 997 -53.97 30.17 31.42
N LYS A 998 -53.17 30.75 30.52
CA LYS A 998 -52.42 31.99 30.79
C LYS A 998 -53.37 33.15 31.10
N ALA A 999 -54.39 33.36 30.27
CA ALA A 999 -55.40 34.40 30.50
C ALA A 999 -56.16 34.21 31.83
N ILE A 1000 -56.50 32.96 32.18
CA ILE A 1000 -57.13 32.62 33.46
C ILE A 1000 -56.17 32.91 34.63
N SER A 1001 -54.90 32.49 34.54
CA SER A 1001 -53.88 32.75 35.57
C SER A 1001 -53.68 34.25 35.81
N GLU A 1002 -53.57 35.05 34.74
CA GLU A 1002 -53.48 36.52 34.82
C GLU A 1002 -54.72 37.16 35.48
N ALA A 1003 -55.92 36.61 35.24
CA ALA A 1003 -57.13 37.05 35.91
C ALA A 1003 -57.19 36.67 37.39
N LEU A 1004 -56.73 35.46 37.75
CA LEU A 1004 -56.61 35.02 39.15
C LEU A 1004 -55.61 35.88 39.92
N ALA A 1005 -54.49 36.27 39.30
CA ALA A 1005 -53.53 37.21 39.89
C ALA A 1005 -54.16 38.58 40.20
N LYS A 1006 -55.08 39.07 39.35
CA LYS A 1006 -55.84 40.32 39.57
C LYS A 1006 -56.98 40.18 40.60
N ARG A 1007 -57.30 38.95 41.06
CA ARG A 1007 -58.43 38.64 41.95
C ARG A 1007 -58.00 37.64 43.04
N PRO A 1008 -57.32 38.11 44.11
CA PRO A 1008 -56.72 37.25 45.12
C PRO A 1008 -57.70 36.45 45.99
N ALA A 1009 -59.02 36.63 45.86
CA ALA A 1009 -60.02 35.79 46.56
C ALA A 1009 -60.41 34.53 45.77
N LEU A 1010 -60.09 34.45 44.47
CA LEU A 1010 -60.49 33.34 43.62
C LEU A 1010 -59.44 32.21 43.64
N ILE A 1011 -59.91 30.98 43.49
CA ILE A 1011 -59.13 29.77 43.22
C ILE A 1011 -59.68 29.08 41.98
N LEU A 1012 -58.83 28.36 41.26
CA LEU A 1012 -59.21 27.54 40.10
C LEU A 1012 -59.32 26.08 40.54
N ALA A 1013 -60.46 25.46 40.27
CA ALA A 1013 -60.67 24.04 40.45
C ALA A 1013 -60.63 23.31 39.10
N VAL A 1014 -59.82 22.26 39.02
CA VAL A 1014 -59.63 21.42 37.83
C VAL A 1014 -59.97 19.98 38.20
N ALA A 1015 -60.79 19.31 37.39
CA ALA A 1015 -61.12 17.90 37.58
C ALA A 1015 -60.42 17.03 36.50
N PRO A 1016 -59.81 15.88 36.87
CA PRO A 1016 -59.47 14.86 35.88
C PRO A 1016 -60.71 14.49 35.07
N VAL A 1017 -60.57 14.30 33.75
CA VAL A 1017 -61.73 14.01 32.87
C VAL A 1017 -61.45 12.86 31.89
N ILE A 1018 -62.47 12.02 31.71
CA ILE A 1018 -62.53 10.99 30.65
C ILE A 1018 -63.89 11.01 29.95
N ASP A 1019 -63.88 10.65 28.66
CA ASP A 1019 -65.06 10.21 27.92
C ASP A 1019 -64.91 8.73 27.53
N ASP A 1020 -65.67 7.85 28.18
CA ASP A 1020 -65.51 6.39 28.02
C ASP A 1020 -65.64 5.92 26.56
N LYS A 1021 -66.41 6.63 25.73
CA LYS A 1021 -66.65 6.24 24.34
C LYS A 1021 -65.60 6.81 23.41
N VAL A 1022 -65.35 8.13 23.49
CA VAL A 1022 -64.44 8.81 22.57
C VAL A 1022 -62.99 8.53 22.95
N ASP A 1023 -62.62 8.60 24.23
CA ASP A 1023 -61.28 8.20 24.69
C ASP A 1023 -61.09 6.69 24.55
N GLY A 1024 -62.11 5.89 24.83
CA GLY A 1024 -62.05 4.44 24.64
C GLY A 1024 -61.70 4.07 23.20
N SER A 1025 -62.42 4.59 22.22
CA SER A 1025 -62.12 4.34 20.80
C SER A 1025 -60.72 4.80 20.40
N ALA A 1026 -60.28 5.98 20.86
CA ALA A 1026 -58.96 6.51 20.53
C ALA A 1026 -57.82 5.68 21.14
N LEU A 1027 -57.97 5.25 22.40
CA LEU A 1027 -57.02 4.37 23.07
C LEU A 1027 -56.98 2.97 22.43
N GLN A 1028 -58.12 2.44 21.99
CA GLN A 1028 -58.18 1.17 21.26
C GLN A 1028 -57.38 1.23 19.97
N GLU A 1029 -57.60 2.29 19.19
CA GLU A 1029 -56.86 2.52 17.95
C GLU A 1029 -55.35 2.68 18.22
N GLN A 1030 -54.97 3.51 19.19
CA GLN A 1030 -53.56 3.70 19.55
C GLN A 1030 -52.92 2.38 20.02
N PHE A 1031 -53.65 1.57 20.78
CA PHE A 1031 -53.20 0.26 21.21
C PHE A 1031 -52.96 -0.69 20.04
N VAL A 1032 -53.90 -0.80 19.10
CA VAL A 1032 -53.74 -1.61 17.89
C VAL A 1032 -52.59 -1.10 17.03
N ARG A 1033 -52.47 0.22 16.82
CA ARG A 1033 -51.33 0.82 16.10
C ARG A 1033 -49.99 0.48 16.74
N ASN A 1034 -49.90 0.52 18.08
CA ASN A 1034 -48.70 0.11 18.82
C ASN A 1034 -48.39 -1.38 18.64
N GLN A 1035 -49.41 -2.25 18.67
CA GLN A 1035 -49.23 -3.68 18.41
C GLN A 1035 -48.77 -3.93 16.97
N VAL A 1036 -49.38 -3.29 15.97
CA VAL A 1036 -48.97 -3.38 14.57
C VAL A 1036 -47.53 -2.93 14.41
N ALA A 1037 -47.15 -1.77 14.98
CA ALA A 1037 -45.78 -1.27 14.95
C ALA A 1037 -44.78 -2.27 15.57
N ALA A 1038 -45.11 -2.83 16.74
CA ALA A 1038 -44.29 -3.86 17.39
C ALA A 1038 -44.15 -5.12 16.51
N GLN A 1039 -45.24 -5.59 15.90
CA GLN A 1039 -45.25 -6.74 15.01
C GLN A 1039 -44.52 -6.50 13.68
N MET A 1040 -44.36 -5.23 13.27
CA MET A 1040 -43.54 -4.80 12.13
C MET A 1040 -42.05 -4.65 12.48
N GLY A 1041 -41.69 -4.75 13.77
CA GLY A 1041 -40.33 -4.56 14.27
C GLY A 1041 -39.92 -3.10 14.42
N ILE A 1042 -40.87 -2.18 14.52
CA ILE A 1042 -40.62 -0.75 14.75
C ILE A 1042 -40.37 -0.53 16.24
N LYS A 1043 -39.25 0.12 16.57
CA LYS A 1043 -38.91 0.49 17.96
C LYS A 1043 -39.47 1.89 18.25
N LEU A 1044 -40.34 1.99 19.24
CA LEU A 1044 -40.91 3.24 19.75
C LEU A 1044 -40.27 3.54 21.12
N GLU A 1045 -39.68 4.72 21.27
CA GLU A 1045 -39.23 5.33 22.52
C GLU A 1045 -40.41 5.97 23.26
N PRO A 1046 -40.28 6.23 24.59
CA PRO A 1046 -41.33 6.89 25.35
C PRO A 1046 -41.72 8.26 24.74
N GLY A 1047 -43.00 8.42 24.42
CA GLY A 1047 -43.55 9.62 23.77
C GLY A 1047 -43.65 9.55 22.24
N ASP A 1048 -43.11 8.50 21.61
CA ASP A 1048 -43.24 8.32 20.16
C ASP A 1048 -44.66 7.92 19.75
N LYS A 1049 -45.19 8.59 18.72
CA LYS A 1049 -46.46 8.18 18.10
C LYS A 1049 -46.21 7.03 17.10
N PRO A 1050 -47.03 5.96 17.09
CA PRO A 1050 -46.88 4.85 16.15
C PRO A 1050 -47.13 5.26 14.69
N GLY A 1051 -47.80 6.39 14.44
CA GLY A 1051 -48.17 6.87 13.11
C GLY A 1051 -49.35 6.09 12.52
N PRO A 1052 -49.74 6.39 11.27
CA PRO A 1052 -50.80 5.68 10.58
C PRO A 1052 -50.32 4.29 10.12
N VAL A 1053 -51.24 3.34 10.02
CA VAL A 1053 -50.92 2.00 9.49
C VAL A 1053 -51.00 2.03 7.96
N ASP A 1054 -49.86 1.85 7.32
CA ASP A 1054 -49.79 1.71 5.86
C ASP A 1054 -50.29 0.33 5.43
N VAL A 1055 -51.58 0.23 5.09
CA VAL A 1055 -52.21 -1.02 4.63
C VAL A 1055 -51.69 -1.50 3.28
N HIS A 1056 -50.91 -0.70 2.53
CA HIS A 1056 -50.25 -1.12 1.30
C HIS A 1056 -48.90 -1.80 1.59
N SER A 1057 -48.35 -1.63 2.79
CA SER A 1057 -47.13 -2.30 3.23
C SER A 1057 -47.36 -3.79 3.47
N ARG A 1058 -46.58 -4.64 2.78
CA ARG A 1058 -46.58 -6.09 3.01
C ARG A 1058 -46.33 -6.48 4.49
N LYS A 1059 -45.48 -5.73 5.20
CA LYS A 1059 -45.21 -5.99 6.62
C LYS A 1059 -46.41 -5.64 7.50
N ALA A 1060 -47.09 -4.54 7.21
CA ALA A 1060 -48.29 -4.14 7.94
C ALA A 1060 -49.42 -5.15 7.70
N ARG A 1061 -49.65 -5.56 6.44
CA ARG A 1061 -50.64 -6.60 6.09
C ARG A 1061 -50.41 -7.91 6.86
N ALA A 1062 -49.16 -8.39 6.92
CA ALA A 1062 -48.80 -9.58 7.68
C ALA A 1062 -48.93 -9.40 9.21
N ALA A 1063 -48.71 -8.19 9.73
CA ALA A 1063 -48.96 -7.85 11.13
C ALA A 1063 -50.47 -7.86 11.44
N LEU A 1064 -51.28 -7.24 10.59
CA LEU A 1064 -52.74 -7.19 10.72
C LEU A 1064 -53.35 -8.60 10.66
N GLU A 1065 -52.96 -9.45 9.71
CA GLU A 1065 -53.47 -10.82 9.62
C GLU A 1065 -53.20 -11.66 10.86
N ARG A 1066 -52.00 -11.50 11.44
CA ARG A 1066 -51.59 -12.21 12.65
C ARG A 1066 -52.36 -11.73 13.87
N LEU A 1067 -52.45 -10.42 14.07
CA LEU A 1067 -53.26 -9.84 15.15
C LEU A 1067 -54.73 -10.20 15.00
N ALA A 1068 -55.26 -10.17 13.78
CA ALA A 1068 -56.64 -10.52 13.50
C ALA A 1068 -56.94 -11.99 13.81
N LYS A 1069 -56.01 -12.91 13.52
CA LYS A 1069 -56.13 -14.32 13.90
C LYS A 1069 -56.08 -14.54 15.42
N GLU A 1070 -55.36 -13.70 16.14
CA GLU A 1070 -55.21 -13.78 17.60
C GLU A 1070 -56.39 -13.13 18.35
N GLN A 1071 -56.99 -12.07 17.80
CA GLN A 1071 -57.93 -11.20 18.53
C GLN A 1071 -59.37 -11.23 18.00
N LEU A 1072 -59.59 -11.57 16.73
CA LEU A 1072 -60.92 -11.60 16.11
C LEU A 1072 -61.49 -13.02 16.06
N THR A 1073 -62.82 -13.12 16.06
CA THR A 1073 -63.53 -14.40 15.90
C THR A 1073 -63.48 -14.89 14.44
N ALA A 1074 -63.66 -16.21 14.24
CA ALA A 1074 -63.66 -16.79 12.90
C ALA A 1074 -64.74 -16.19 11.97
N GLU A 1075 -65.91 -15.85 12.52
CA GLU A 1075 -67.03 -15.25 11.77
C GLU A 1075 -66.70 -13.87 11.19
N VAL A 1076 -66.04 -13.01 11.99
CA VAL A 1076 -65.58 -11.68 11.54
C VAL A 1076 -64.50 -11.83 10.46
N LEU A 1077 -63.54 -12.74 10.65
CA LEU A 1077 -62.46 -12.99 9.70
C LEU A 1077 -62.99 -13.49 8.35
N ASP A 1078 -63.95 -14.40 8.34
CA ASP A 1078 -64.49 -14.96 7.10
C ASP A 1078 -65.30 -13.93 6.30
N THR A 1079 -66.00 -13.02 6.99
CA THR A 1079 -66.70 -11.89 6.37
C THR A 1079 -65.72 -10.91 5.70
N ILE A 1080 -64.61 -10.59 6.36
CA ILE A 1080 -63.60 -9.68 5.82
C ILE A 1080 -62.84 -10.34 4.65
N LYS A 1081 -62.52 -11.64 4.74
CA LYS A 1081 -61.85 -12.39 3.65
C LYS A 1081 -62.66 -12.48 2.36
N ALA A 1082 -63.99 -12.32 2.42
CA ALA A 1082 -64.85 -12.30 1.24
C ALA A 1082 -64.65 -11.04 0.37
N GLU A 1083 -64.00 -10.00 0.90
CA GLU A 1083 -63.65 -8.78 0.15
C GLU A 1083 -62.56 -9.05 -0.89
N LYS A 1084 -62.83 -8.70 -2.16
CA LYS A 1084 -61.94 -9.01 -3.29
C LYS A 1084 -60.85 -7.97 -3.47
N GLU A 1085 -61.14 -6.72 -3.15
CA GLU A 1085 -60.17 -5.62 -3.26
C GLU A 1085 -59.26 -5.60 -2.03
N GLU A 1086 -57.96 -5.80 -2.24
CA GLU A 1086 -57.02 -6.00 -1.12
C GLU A 1086 -56.97 -4.81 -0.17
N ASP A 1087 -56.92 -3.58 -0.70
CA ASP A 1087 -56.78 -2.39 0.13
C ASP A 1087 -58.04 -2.18 1.01
N VAL A 1088 -59.22 -2.42 0.45
CA VAL A 1088 -60.49 -2.40 1.20
C VAL A 1088 -60.52 -3.50 2.26
N ARG A 1089 -60.04 -4.70 1.94
CA ARG A 1089 -59.97 -5.83 2.87
C ARG A 1089 -59.12 -5.50 4.09
N TYR A 1090 -57.91 -4.98 3.88
CA TYR A 1090 -57.00 -4.67 5.00
C TYR A 1090 -57.44 -3.45 5.82
N ASN A 1091 -58.11 -2.46 5.21
CA ASN A 1091 -58.75 -1.37 5.94
C ASN A 1091 -59.88 -1.89 6.85
N LYS A 1092 -60.77 -2.76 6.35
CA LYS A 1092 -61.80 -3.42 7.16
C LYS A 1092 -61.20 -4.28 8.28
N LEU A 1093 -60.07 -4.93 8.03
CA LEU A 1093 -59.35 -5.72 9.03
C LEU A 1093 -58.80 -4.85 10.17
N LEU A 1094 -58.19 -3.72 9.84
CA LEU A 1094 -57.70 -2.74 10.82
C LEU A 1094 -58.86 -2.16 11.65
N GLU A 1095 -59.96 -1.79 11.00
CA GLU A 1095 -61.14 -1.26 11.67
C GLU A 1095 -61.76 -2.29 12.65
N ALA A 1096 -61.88 -3.56 12.21
CA ALA A 1096 -62.36 -4.62 13.08
C ALA A 1096 -61.46 -4.87 14.29
N LEU A 1097 -60.13 -4.81 14.11
CA LEU A 1097 -59.15 -4.88 15.20
C LEU A 1097 -59.32 -3.73 16.19
N ASN A 1098 -59.48 -2.50 15.71
CA ASN A 1098 -59.71 -1.33 16.57
C ASN A 1098 -60.97 -1.52 17.42
N GLN A 1099 -62.09 -1.94 16.83
CA GLN A 1099 -63.36 -2.11 17.54
C GLN A 1099 -63.34 -3.21 18.61
N HIS A 1100 -62.53 -4.26 18.41
CA HIS A 1100 -62.46 -5.42 19.32
C HIS A 1100 -61.27 -5.39 20.28
N ALA A 1101 -60.45 -4.33 20.24
CA ALA A 1101 -59.31 -4.17 21.12
C ALA A 1101 -59.78 -4.08 22.58
N LYS A 1102 -59.22 -4.93 23.45
CA LYS A 1102 -59.54 -4.94 24.89
C LYS A 1102 -58.66 -3.91 25.62
N LEU A 1103 -59.27 -2.86 26.15
CA LEU A 1103 -58.60 -1.90 27.01
C LEU A 1103 -58.57 -2.39 28.46
N GLU A 1104 -57.47 -2.11 29.15
CA GLU A 1104 -57.40 -2.24 30.61
C GLU A 1104 -58.12 -1.05 31.25
N PRO A 1105 -59.03 -1.26 32.23
CA PRO A 1105 -59.77 -0.17 32.88
C PRO A 1105 -58.88 0.93 33.48
N SER A 1106 -57.67 0.56 33.93
CA SER A 1106 -56.69 1.49 34.48
C SER A 1106 -56.15 2.53 33.49
N TRP A 1107 -56.27 2.31 32.17
CA TRP A 1107 -55.73 3.23 31.16
C TRP A 1107 -56.56 4.51 31.03
N LEU A 1108 -57.89 4.41 31.16
CA LEU A 1108 -58.77 5.58 31.14
C LEU A 1108 -58.52 6.44 32.39
N GLU A 1109 -58.42 5.82 33.57
CA GLU A 1109 -58.07 6.52 34.81
C GLU A 1109 -56.67 7.17 34.72
N ALA A 1110 -55.68 6.46 34.15
CA ALA A 1110 -54.35 7.00 33.94
C ALA A 1110 -54.35 8.20 32.98
N LEU A 1111 -55.14 8.16 31.90
CA LEU A 1111 -55.30 9.26 30.96
C LEU A 1111 -55.90 10.50 31.62
N ALA A 1112 -56.97 10.35 32.40
CA ALA A 1112 -57.55 11.47 33.14
C ALA A 1112 -56.57 12.10 34.15
N ASN A 1113 -55.87 11.25 34.91
CA ASN A 1113 -54.88 11.72 35.86
C ASN A 1113 -53.73 12.45 35.16
N ALA A 1114 -53.25 11.91 34.03
CA ALA A 1114 -52.22 12.56 33.22
C ALA A 1114 -52.66 13.93 32.68
N ARG A 1115 -53.92 14.07 32.22
CA ARG A 1115 -54.47 15.37 31.80
C ARG A 1115 -54.46 16.39 32.94
N ALA A 1116 -54.92 15.99 34.13
CA ALA A 1116 -54.94 16.86 35.29
C ALA A 1116 -53.52 17.25 35.74
N GLU A 1117 -52.58 16.30 35.71
CA GLU A 1117 -51.17 16.52 36.03
C GLU A 1117 -50.51 17.49 35.04
N VAL A 1118 -50.74 17.36 33.73
CA VAL A 1118 -50.20 18.27 32.71
C VAL A 1118 -50.72 19.70 32.92
N VAL A 1119 -52.02 19.87 33.23
CA VAL A 1119 -52.62 21.19 33.52
C VAL A 1119 -52.04 21.79 34.80
N GLN A 1120 -51.97 21.00 35.87
CA GLN A 1120 -51.36 21.41 37.14
C GLN A 1120 -49.92 21.87 36.93
N LYS A 1121 -49.14 21.04 36.24
CA LYS A 1121 -47.74 21.31 35.94
C LYS A 1121 -47.59 22.59 35.13
N TYR A 1122 -48.39 22.79 34.09
CA TYR A 1122 -48.35 24.01 33.28
C TYR A 1122 -48.71 25.26 34.11
N LEU A 1123 -49.74 25.19 34.95
CA LEU A 1123 -50.14 26.31 35.80
C LEU A 1123 -49.09 26.66 36.86
N GLN A 1124 -48.53 25.66 37.54
CA GLN A 1124 -47.60 25.86 38.66
C GLN A 1124 -46.16 26.12 38.20
N GLU A 1125 -45.66 25.36 37.22
CA GLU A 1125 -44.27 25.46 36.76
C GLU A 1125 -44.09 26.53 35.67
N THR A 1126 -44.99 26.59 34.68
CA THR A 1126 -44.85 27.53 33.56
C THR A 1126 -45.45 28.89 33.86
N LEU A 1127 -46.65 28.93 34.44
CA LEU A 1127 -47.37 30.17 34.74
C LEU A 1127 -47.18 30.67 36.17
N ALA A 1128 -46.37 29.98 36.98
CA ALA A 1128 -46.05 30.34 38.36
C ALA A 1128 -47.28 30.60 39.27
N LEU A 1129 -48.39 29.90 39.02
CA LEU A 1129 -49.58 29.99 39.86
C LEU A 1129 -49.30 29.35 41.24
N ALA A 1130 -49.57 30.09 42.32
CA ALA A 1130 -49.34 29.59 43.67
C ALA A 1130 -50.15 28.31 43.95
N PRO A 1131 -49.60 27.28 44.63
CA PRO A 1131 -50.29 26.02 44.88
C PRO A 1131 -51.65 26.17 45.57
N GLU A 1132 -51.78 27.12 46.50
CA GLU A 1132 -53.05 27.47 47.18
C GLU A 1132 -54.15 28.02 46.27
N LYS A 1133 -53.82 28.39 45.03
CA LYS A 1133 -54.76 28.88 44.01
C LYS A 1133 -55.34 27.79 43.12
N LEU A 1134 -54.87 26.56 43.27
CA LEU A 1134 -55.30 25.43 42.45
C LEU A 1134 -55.88 24.32 43.32
N GLN A 1135 -57.10 23.89 43.02
CA GLN A 1135 -57.77 22.77 43.69
C GLN A 1135 -58.01 21.64 42.68
N ILE A 1136 -57.58 20.42 42.97
CA ILE A 1136 -57.90 19.26 42.13
C ILE A 1136 -59.17 18.57 42.67
N LYS A 1137 -60.17 18.41 41.80
CA LYS A 1137 -61.44 17.73 42.10
C LYS A 1137 -61.39 16.24 41.74
N PRO A 1138 -62.35 15.42 42.20
CA PRO A 1138 -62.48 14.02 41.76
C PRO A 1138 -62.71 13.88 40.25
N LEU A 1139 -62.40 12.69 39.71
CA LEU A 1139 -62.60 12.33 38.31
C LEU A 1139 -64.03 12.61 37.83
N VAL A 1140 -64.16 13.25 36.68
CA VAL A 1140 -65.42 13.48 35.96
C VAL A 1140 -65.49 12.56 34.75
N GLN A 1141 -66.56 11.77 34.67
CA GLN A 1141 -66.92 10.97 33.49
C GLN A 1141 -67.94 11.73 32.66
N GLN A 1142 -67.68 11.89 31.36
CA GLN A 1142 -68.61 12.50 30.42
C GLN A 1142 -68.99 11.56 29.27
N SER A 1143 -70.03 11.93 28.55
CA SER A 1143 -70.50 11.23 27.36
C SER A 1143 -70.93 12.28 26.33
N GLY A 1144 -69.94 12.94 25.73
CA GLY A 1144 -70.12 13.96 24.69
C GLY A 1144 -70.36 13.33 23.32
N SER A 1145 -71.06 14.04 22.43
CA SER A 1145 -71.35 13.61 21.05
C SER A 1145 -70.58 14.39 19.98
N ASP A 1146 -69.86 15.41 20.40
CA ASP A 1146 -69.14 16.42 19.63
C ASP A 1146 -67.68 16.03 19.32
N GLY A 1147 -67.21 14.89 19.85
CA GLY A 1147 -65.91 14.29 19.49
C GLY A 1147 -64.70 14.93 20.18
N GLU A 1148 -64.92 15.89 21.09
CA GLU A 1148 -63.90 16.54 21.91
C GLU A 1148 -64.09 16.17 23.39
N VAL A 1149 -63.01 16.22 24.17
CA VAL A 1149 -63.05 15.96 25.62
C VAL A 1149 -62.94 17.28 26.37
N HIS A 1150 -64.03 17.69 27.00
CA HIS A 1150 -64.13 18.93 27.78
C HIS A 1150 -63.74 18.70 29.24
N MET A 1151 -62.61 19.25 29.69
CA MET A 1151 -62.21 19.27 31.10
C MET A 1151 -62.81 20.50 31.78
N PRO A 1152 -63.84 20.37 32.64
CA PRO A 1152 -64.48 21.52 33.25
C PRO A 1152 -63.51 22.29 34.16
N LEU A 1153 -63.53 23.60 34.01
CA LEU A 1153 -62.85 24.56 34.88
C LEU A 1153 -63.91 25.20 35.78
N GLU A 1154 -63.66 25.23 37.09
CA GLU A 1154 -64.55 25.89 38.03
C GLU A 1154 -63.82 26.95 38.84
N LEU A 1155 -64.48 28.07 39.12
CA LEU A 1155 -63.92 29.13 39.95
C LEU A 1155 -64.57 29.08 41.33
N GLY A 1156 -63.73 28.89 42.36
CA GLY A 1156 -64.14 28.88 43.76
C GLY A 1156 -63.68 30.13 44.51
N ALA A 1157 -64.24 30.36 45.69
CA ALA A 1157 -63.69 31.28 46.67
C ALA A 1157 -62.73 30.52 47.60
N GLY A 1158 -61.50 31.00 47.74
CA GLY A 1158 -60.55 30.44 48.70
C GLY A 1158 -61.06 30.65 50.13
N GLN A 1159 -61.06 29.60 50.96
CA GLN A 1159 -61.34 29.77 52.38
C GLN A 1159 -60.20 30.58 53.01
N GLN A 1160 -60.51 31.80 53.48
CA GLN A 1160 -59.63 32.51 54.39
C GLN A 1160 -59.70 31.80 55.75
N GLU A 1161 -58.63 31.10 56.13
CA GLU A 1161 -58.36 30.85 57.57
C GLU A 1161 -57.80 32.11 58.23
#